data_AF-B9ETN2-F1
#
_entry.id   AF-B9ETN2-F1
#
_cell.length_a   1.000
_cell.length_b   1.000
_cell.length_c   1.000
_cell.angle_alpha   90.00
_cell.angle_beta   90.00
_cell.angle_gamma   90.00
#
_symmetry.space_group_name_H-M   'P 1'
#
loop_
_entity.id
_entity.type
_entity.pdbx_description
1 polymer ?
#
loop_
_entity_poly.entity_id
_entity_poly.type
_entity_poly.pdbx_seq_one_letter_code
_entity_poly.pdbx_strand_id
1 'polypeptide(L)'
;MNPHGGGNQMREPALPAAVGAELERLEARLGQLACAEARRQLAELGEPGGGAGAPGDWGGAPEESISTPLYYNEVQMDAQTPNDMVEVGSPNQQMPLRLHDNGGSVGHIARVVPDLANPAVGSPYGRISSVLLQNQNCVEGYTPSRGMVSPASNQVAVQINFPTQPMAHALPNDVMMQVGSPGHRMPSGLQRHMEIDSPIQPIVSTPERVSTPSPVRDLSRCVENMAGPSGSPPCPIWVMPQIPPAICPDTTNVLREVVSPQMLALGELEFRKIFMIFAYLSWNKKGVKPPLSTPKSSKIEDVLSVDSIRSLKSMSMAQFESRIWSTFGHDNISSSDRAKNLDSGPGMSKVYHCNVEIRGGTVVKIFKGPYIENRRTHLQKVLGDDNVLVVKFMEISSDTETDLSTYLEHYHKVAEEGIVLGLRCYRFFLYKDGGKENKMKEENREEENKKCTSSVRCYFVRTESGWNMDEPYILSGRTIGQARDLFMHIRTVLTLAKYMLRFALIVSKTITLDVDLSEVLVKLIDDEPCLDEHGKEVFRDGERLIHTDGTGLISEDLAQKCTYSNSKGKLLEPQPLLIQLRLFYNGSAVKGTVLVDKRLPPRTIHIRPSMLKIKTYPELSGVQSVNSLDIVSARNAKKSLSGVQSVNSFEIVSTSNRSGRTFTSNNLIALLHYGGVPEEFFMELLQTAIEEADNARFDYAGALNIAFNYADMEDSMPARMILSGIPLEESYLQSRLDFLSLLERKGIKNGKIPIDDCYYLMGTADPTGKLGPNEVCVILDYGQVSGDVLVYKYPGLHPGDIHVLKATYSSDIEKVVGNSKHAILFPTTGQRSLADEMANSDFDGDIYWVSLNPKLLEHFKPSKPWVPAITPNGTKQKGPEDFNESELERVLFHEFLKTRFAPSYARATAATNWLVYMDRLLTVSLDESEKKLIEKKMLKLVDLYYLALDAPKMGNKVNIPRDLMVKQYPHFMDRSPSYHSSSILGKIYDKAGDPKPLRSDNVQPTSISSLPCFAERDVPPAIKQLWQHRYNEYLADSSLLYAEEADEEEKKIKFQELYEKYKHLLYGASEFEETPRDLDDVFSEACAIYQIAYEKARSANNVARCGFAWKVAGRALCHFYTVKNEGNAVVCSLQLLRNFRFTKKYRK
;
A
#
# COMPACT_ATOMS: atom_id res chain seq x y z
N MET A 1 60.35 61.93 -16.72
CA MET A 1 61.74 61.41 -16.61
C MET A 1 61.68 60.02 -16.01
N ASN A 2 62.59 59.13 -16.41
CA ASN A 2 62.87 57.86 -15.73
C ASN A 2 63.41 58.13 -14.30
N PRO A 3 63.34 57.19 -13.33
CA PRO A 3 64.12 55.95 -13.40
C PRO A 3 63.49 54.65 -12.83
N HIS A 4 64.07 53.52 -13.23
CA HIS A 4 63.92 52.20 -12.60
C HIS A 4 64.66 52.09 -11.26
N GLY A 5 64.29 51.13 -10.38
CA GLY A 5 65.18 50.71 -9.28
C GLY A 5 64.66 49.76 -8.18
N GLY A 6 64.16 48.56 -8.52
CA GLY A 6 63.98 47.44 -7.58
C GLY A 6 62.78 47.52 -6.61
N GLY A 7 62.19 46.41 -6.13
CA GLY A 7 62.38 44.98 -6.43
C GLY A 7 61.19 44.19 -5.87
N ASN A 8 60.78 43.09 -6.52
CA ASN A 8 59.41 42.56 -6.38
C ASN A 8 59.36 41.18 -5.67
N GLN A 9 58.49 41.03 -4.67
CA GLN A 9 58.00 39.75 -4.16
C GLN A 9 56.48 39.68 -4.44
N MET A 10 56.04 38.69 -5.22
CA MET A 10 54.61 38.52 -5.52
C MET A 10 53.85 37.96 -4.31
N ARG A 11 52.71 38.59 -3.97
CA ARG A 11 51.69 38.02 -3.08
C ARG A 11 50.71 37.16 -3.88
N GLU A 12 50.10 36.19 -3.21
CA GLU A 12 49.04 35.35 -3.78
C GLU A 12 47.77 36.16 -4.12
N PRO A 13 46.99 35.72 -5.13
CA PRO A 13 45.74 36.39 -5.52
C PRO A 13 44.67 36.25 -4.42
N ALA A 14 43.88 37.31 -4.21
CA ALA A 14 42.79 37.31 -3.25
C ALA A 14 41.55 36.60 -3.80
N LEU A 15 40.87 35.82 -2.95
CA LEU A 15 39.61 35.16 -3.28
C LEU A 15 38.49 36.17 -3.60
N PRO A 16 37.56 35.84 -4.52
CA PRO A 16 36.35 36.64 -4.74
C PRO A 16 35.56 36.80 -3.43
N ALA A 17 35.12 38.03 -3.13
CA ALA A 17 34.61 38.39 -1.80
C ALA A 17 33.46 37.50 -1.27
N ALA A 18 32.56 37.03 -2.15
CA ALA A 18 31.48 36.11 -1.78
C ALA A 18 31.99 34.71 -1.40
N VAL A 19 33.05 34.23 -2.05
CA VAL A 19 33.70 32.93 -1.75
C VAL A 19 34.50 33.03 -0.45
N GLY A 20 35.21 34.15 -0.24
CA GLY A 20 35.93 34.43 1.00
C GLY A 20 35.01 34.47 2.23
N ALA A 21 33.88 35.19 2.15
CA ALA A 21 32.93 35.31 3.26
C ALA A 21 32.27 33.99 3.66
N GLU A 22 31.98 33.10 2.70
CA GLU A 22 31.40 31.79 2.99
C GLU A 22 32.47 30.78 3.46
N LEU A 23 33.73 30.91 3.01
CA LEU A 23 34.86 30.16 3.54
C LEU A 23 35.10 30.50 5.03
N GLU A 24 35.15 31.79 5.40
CA GLU A 24 35.30 32.21 6.80
C GLU A 24 34.16 31.69 7.70
N ARG A 25 32.92 31.65 7.19
CA ARG A 25 31.77 31.06 7.91
C ARG A 25 31.91 29.55 8.11
N LEU A 26 32.48 28.84 7.15
CA LEU A 26 32.73 27.39 7.26
C LEU A 26 33.89 27.11 8.22
N GLU A 27 34.99 27.87 8.14
CA GLU A 27 36.12 27.78 9.08
C GLU A 27 35.67 28.05 10.52
N ALA A 28 34.82 29.06 10.74
CA ALA A 28 34.24 29.37 12.05
C ALA A 28 33.30 28.28 12.59
N ARG A 29 32.56 27.57 11.72
CA ARG A 29 31.66 26.47 12.12
C ARG A 29 32.39 25.15 12.37
N LEU A 30 33.54 24.94 11.76
CA LEU A 30 34.32 23.70 11.85
C LEU A 30 35.53 23.83 12.81
N GLY A 31 35.87 25.05 13.23
CA GLY A 31 36.99 25.31 14.15
C GLY A 31 38.37 25.06 13.52
N GLN A 32 38.46 25.02 12.19
CA GLN A 32 39.68 24.72 11.43
C GLN A 32 39.81 25.66 10.23
N LEU A 33 41.02 26.18 10.00
CA LEU A 33 41.36 27.02 8.86
C LEU A 33 41.72 26.18 7.64
N ALA A 34 41.22 26.55 6.46
CA ALA A 34 41.56 25.94 5.19
C ALA A 34 43.01 26.26 4.79
N CYS A 35 43.72 25.25 4.30
CA CYS A 35 45.11 25.39 3.88
C CYS A 35 45.26 26.27 2.62
N ALA A 36 46.48 26.77 2.38
CA ALA A 36 46.79 27.67 1.26
C ALA A 36 46.40 27.07 -0.11
N GLU A 37 46.61 25.77 -0.30
CA GLU A 37 46.28 25.06 -1.55
C GLU A 37 44.77 25.09 -1.85
N ALA A 38 43.92 24.87 -0.83
CA ALA A 38 42.47 24.96 -0.97
C ALA A 38 42.00 26.39 -1.28
N ARG A 39 42.66 27.40 -0.68
CA ARG A 39 42.40 28.82 -0.99
C ARG A 39 42.81 29.19 -2.41
N ARG A 40 43.89 28.60 -2.95
CA ARG A 40 44.32 28.80 -4.34
C ARG A 40 43.33 28.19 -5.34
N GLN A 41 42.92 26.94 -5.15
CA GLN A 41 41.94 26.27 -6.02
C GLN A 41 40.59 26.99 -6.05
N LEU A 42 40.15 27.56 -4.91
CA LEU A 42 38.92 28.37 -4.85
C LEU A 42 39.02 29.71 -5.58
N ALA A 43 40.23 30.25 -5.81
CA ALA A 43 40.43 31.48 -6.58
C ALA A 43 40.42 31.22 -8.10
N GLU A 44 40.86 30.04 -8.53
CA GLU A 44 40.92 29.64 -9.95
C GLU A 44 39.54 29.33 -10.54
N LEU A 45 38.54 28.99 -9.72
CA LEU A 45 37.16 28.70 -10.14
C LEU A 45 36.34 29.95 -10.58
N GLY A 46 36.96 31.13 -10.66
CA GLY A 46 36.27 32.42 -10.85
C GLY A 46 36.11 32.94 -12.30
N GLU A 47 36.76 32.34 -13.30
CA GLU A 47 36.86 32.89 -14.67
C GLU A 47 36.17 31.98 -15.72
N PRO A 48 35.18 32.48 -16.50
CA PRO A 48 34.55 31.70 -17.58
C PRO A 48 35.16 32.01 -18.96
N GLY A 49 35.86 31.04 -19.56
CA GLY A 49 36.37 31.13 -20.93
C GLY A 49 35.39 30.57 -21.97
N GLY A 50 35.07 31.34 -23.01
CA GLY A 50 34.24 30.91 -24.14
C GLY A 50 35.04 30.75 -25.44
N GLY A 51 34.57 29.89 -26.35
CA GLY A 51 35.14 29.69 -27.68
C GLY A 51 34.23 28.82 -28.57
N ALA A 52 34.07 29.18 -29.84
CA ALA A 52 33.10 28.59 -30.77
C ALA A 52 33.76 27.86 -31.96
N GLY A 53 33.04 26.92 -32.58
CA GLY A 53 33.45 26.27 -33.84
C GLY A 53 32.44 25.24 -34.34
N ALA A 54 32.15 25.26 -35.65
CA ALA A 54 31.24 24.36 -36.39
C ALA A 54 31.75 24.23 -37.85
N PRO A 55 31.08 23.50 -38.76
CA PRO A 55 30.71 22.08 -38.74
C PRO A 55 31.32 21.32 -39.96
N GLY A 56 31.02 20.03 -40.13
CA GLY A 56 31.42 19.20 -41.29
C GLY A 56 30.36 18.16 -41.69
N ASP A 57 30.25 17.88 -42.99
CA ASP A 57 29.08 17.28 -43.68
C ASP A 57 29.34 15.83 -44.18
N TRP A 58 28.39 15.27 -44.94
CA TRP A 58 28.35 13.95 -45.65
C TRP A 58 28.03 12.72 -44.78
N GLY A 59 27.15 11.78 -45.17
CA GLY A 59 26.23 11.72 -46.32
C GLY A 59 25.96 10.26 -46.76
N GLY A 60 24.69 9.89 -47.02
CA GLY A 60 24.32 8.64 -47.71
C GLY A 60 23.40 7.68 -46.94
N ALA A 61 22.19 7.48 -47.46
CA ALA A 61 21.31 6.34 -47.11
C ALA A 61 21.63 5.13 -48.02
N PRO A 62 21.17 3.91 -47.67
CA PRO A 62 19.90 3.48 -48.27
C PRO A 62 18.93 2.78 -47.30
N GLU A 63 17.69 2.63 -47.77
CA GLU A 63 16.58 1.95 -47.10
C GLU A 63 16.79 0.43 -47.03
N GLU A 64 16.34 -0.22 -45.96
CA GLU A 64 15.70 -1.54 -46.09
C GLU A 64 14.74 -1.84 -44.92
N SER A 65 13.68 -2.59 -45.23
CA SER A 65 12.51 -2.81 -44.39
C SER A 65 12.69 -3.95 -43.37
N ILE A 66 12.34 -3.76 -42.09
CA ILE A 66 12.30 -4.85 -41.10
C ILE A 66 11.00 -4.87 -40.27
N SER A 67 10.50 -6.09 -40.09
CA SER A 67 9.35 -6.53 -39.30
C SER A 67 9.37 -6.11 -37.82
N THR A 68 8.17 -5.88 -37.26
CA THR A 68 7.90 -5.78 -35.81
C THR A 68 8.27 -7.06 -35.06
N PRO A 69 8.97 -6.97 -33.90
CA PRO A 69 9.09 -8.04 -32.90
C PRO A 69 8.10 -7.87 -31.73
N LEU A 70 7.89 -8.95 -30.98
CA LEU A 70 6.84 -9.11 -29.95
C LEU A 70 7.31 -8.78 -28.52
N TYR A 71 6.35 -8.77 -27.59
CA TYR A 71 6.49 -8.49 -26.15
C TYR A 71 7.52 -9.38 -25.42
N TYR A 72 8.19 -8.81 -24.41
CA TYR A 72 9.16 -9.50 -23.54
C TYR A 72 8.73 -9.52 -22.07
N ASN A 73 8.89 -10.68 -21.41
CA ASN A 73 8.76 -10.88 -19.96
C ASN A 73 10.05 -11.49 -19.38
N GLU A 74 10.43 -11.09 -18.17
CA GLU A 74 11.75 -11.41 -17.58
C GLU A 74 12.02 -12.91 -17.33
N VAL A 75 10.96 -13.70 -17.10
CA VAL A 75 11.05 -15.13 -16.75
C VAL A 75 11.27 -16.02 -17.98
N GLN A 76 11.42 -15.47 -19.19
CA GLN A 76 11.70 -16.24 -20.41
C GLN A 76 13.14 -16.14 -20.94
N MET A 77 14.02 -15.34 -20.32
CA MET A 77 15.25 -14.89 -20.99
C MET A 77 16.51 -15.76 -20.84
N ASP A 78 16.65 -16.62 -19.81
CA ASP A 78 17.90 -17.39 -19.59
C ASP A 78 18.02 -18.66 -20.48
N ALA A 79 16.91 -19.13 -21.07
CA ALA A 79 16.73 -20.49 -21.57
C ALA A 79 16.62 -20.67 -23.11
N GLN A 80 17.14 -19.74 -23.92
CA GLN A 80 17.29 -19.97 -25.36
C GLN A 80 18.63 -20.63 -25.70
N THR A 81 18.57 -21.81 -26.31
CA THR A 81 19.70 -22.53 -26.94
C THR A 81 19.48 -22.62 -28.45
N PRO A 82 20.51 -22.46 -29.29
CA PRO A 82 20.38 -22.72 -30.73
C PRO A 82 20.23 -24.23 -30.97
N ASN A 83 19.29 -24.62 -31.83
CA ASN A 83 19.26 -25.98 -32.37
C ASN A 83 20.15 -26.06 -33.61
N ASP A 84 21.11 -27.00 -33.61
CA ASP A 84 21.96 -27.27 -34.76
C ASP A 84 21.16 -27.88 -35.93
N MET A 85 21.56 -27.49 -37.15
CA MET A 85 21.08 -28.12 -38.38
C MET A 85 21.66 -29.53 -38.54
N VAL A 86 20.79 -30.49 -38.83
CA VAL A 86 21.17 -31.75 -39.48
C VAL A 86 20.29 -31.92 -40.71
N GLU A 87 20.87 -31.77 -41.90
CA GLU A 87 20.23 -32.19 -43.14
C GLU A 87 20.18 -33.73 -43.22
N VAL A 88 19.12 -34.26 -43.83
CA VAL A 88 19.16 -35.16 -45.01
C VAL A 88 17.77 -35.77 -45.24
N GLY A 89 17.30 -35.75 -46.49
CA GLY A 89 16.43 -36.83 -47.01
C GLY A 89 14.96 -36.53 -47.29
N SER A 90 14.66 -35.73 -48.32
CA SER A 90 13.45 -35.97 -49.14
C SER A 90 13.66 -37.23 -49.99
N PRO A 91 12.62 -38.05 -50.25
CA PRO A 91 11.98 -37.93 -51.56
C PRO A 91 10.49 -38.33 -51.68
N ASN A 92 9.75 -37.50 -52.43
CA ASN A 92 8.79 -37.85 -53.50
C ASN A 92 7.43 -38.55 -53.22
N GLN A 93 6.51 -38.24 -54.16
CA GLN A 93 5.22 -38.88 -54.49
C GLN A 93 4.05 -38.59 -53.51
N GLN A 94 2.86 -38.15 -53.93
CA GLN A 94 2.24 -38.05 -55.27
C GLN A 94 1.34 -36.80 -55.39
N MET A 95 1.19 -36.29 -56.62
CA MET A 95 0.03 -35.48 -57.09
C MET A 95 -0.74 -36.36 -58.10
N PRO A 96 -2.06 -36.16 -58.37
CA PRO A 96 -2.44 -35.16 -59.38
C PRO A 96 -3.92 -34.61 -59.41
N LEU A 97 -4.14 -33.57 -60.23
CA LEU A 97 -5.33 -33.30 -61.10
C LEU A 97 -6.74 -32.89 -60.54
N ARG A 98 -7.08 -31.60 -60.79
CA ARG A 98 -8.22 -31.03 -61.59
C ARG A 98 -9.73 -31.08 -61.18
N LEU A 99 -10.35 -29.89 -61.37
CA LEU A 99 -11.64 -29.53 -62.04
C LEU A 99 -12.97 -29.28 -61.28
N HIS A 100 -13.73 -28.31 -61.87
CA HIS A 100 -15.17 -27.95 -61.79
C HIS A 100 -15.78 -27.01 -60.71
N ASP A 101 -15.96 -25.73 -61.11
CA ASP A 101 -17.23 -25.03 -61.48
C ASP A 101 -18.52 -24.97 -60.64
N ASN A 102 -19.21 -23.83 -60.83
CA ASN A 102 -20.62 -23.44 -60.61
C ASN A 102 -21.09 -23.11 -59.17
N GLY A 103 -21.93 -22.08 -58.93
CA GLY A 103 -22.55 -21.04 -59.79
C GLY A 103 -23.10 -19.88 -58.92
N GLY A 104 -23.30 -18.64 -59.40
CA GLY A 104 -24.57 -18.11 -59.97
C GLY A 104 -25.56 -17.64 -58.88
N SER A 105 -26.23 -16.47 -58.87
CA SER A 105 -26.55 -15.43 -59.87
C SER A 105 -26.46 -14.01 -59.24
N VAL A 106 -26.01 -12.93 -59.90
CA VAL A 106 -26.73 -12.01 -60.84
C VAL A 106 -28.01 -11.34 -60.29
N GLY A 107 -28.05 -10.01 -60.31
CA GLY A 107 -29.25 -9.18 -60.09
C GLY A 107 -28.93 -7.68 -59.90
N HIS A 108 -29.08 -6.88 -60.95
CA HIS A 108 -28.77 -5.43 -60.96
C HIS A 108 -29.98 -4.64 -61.50
N ILE A 109 -29.92 -3.29 -61.44
CA ILE A 109 -30.83 -2.31 -62.09
C ILE A 109 -32.18 -2.01 -61.38
N ALA A 110 -32.34 -0.77 -60.87
CA ALA A 110 -33.24 0.25 -61.47
C ALA A 110 -33.17 1.63 -60.76
N ARG A 111 -33.03 2.71 -61.55
CA ARG A 111 -33.25 4.11 -61.14
C ARG A 111 -34.72 4.49 -61.36
N VAL A 112 -35.30 5.37 -60.53
CA VAL A 112 -36.25 6.43 -60.96
C VAL A 112 -36.11 7.66 -60.03
N VAL A 113 -36.25 8.87 -60.61
CA VAL A 113 -36.09 10.24 -60.07
C VAL A 113 -37.12 11.10 -60.87
N PRO A 114 -37.96 12.00 -60.29
CA PRO A 114 -37.45 13.30 -59.77
C PRO A 114 -38.27 14.11 -58.69
N ASP A 115 -37.57 15.05 -58.04
CA ASP A 115 -37.91 16.48 -57.83
C ASP A 115 -38.96 17.10 -56.85
N LEU A 116 -38.62 18.37 -56.53
CA LEU A 116 -39.45 19.56 -56.24
C LEU A 116 -40.19 19.72 -54.88
N ALA A 117 -39.67 20.60 -54.01
CA ALA A 117 -40.05 22.03 -53.98
C ALA A 117 -39.57 22.80 -52.72
N ASN A 118 -39.11 24.04 -52.93
CA ASN A 118 -38.87 25.12 -51.95
C ASN A 118 -40.04 26.15 -52.07
N PRO A 119 -40.12 27.30 -51.35
CA PRO A 119 -39.57 27.72 -50.05
C PRO A 119 -40.64 28.48 -49.17
N ALA A 120 -40.23 29.19 -48.09
CA ALA A 120 -40.72 30.49 -47.55
C ALA A 120 -40.71 30.54 -45.99
N VAL A 121 -39.84 31.33 -45.32
CA VAL A 121 -39.96 32.77 -44.93
C VAL A 121 -40.93 33.04 -43.75
N GLY A 122 -40.40 33.59 -42.64
CA GLY A 122 -41.24 34.15 -41.54
C GLY A 122 -40.55 34.36 -40.18
N SER A 123 -40.00 35.55 -39.94
CA SER A 123 -39.77 36.16 -38.60
C SER A 123 -40.95 37.15 -38.33
N PRO A 124 -41.17 37.84 -37.17
CA PRO A 124 -40.32 38.00 -35.97
C PRO A 124 -41.04 38.12 -34.57
N TYR A 125 -40.25 38.38 -33.51
CA TYR A 125 -40.51 39.11 -32.23
C TYR A 125 -41.85 39.02 -31.45
N GLY A 126 -41.77 38.81 -30.12
CA GLY A 126 -42.86 39.06 -29.14
C GLY A 126 -42.43 38.99 -27.66
N ARG A 127 -42.77 39.99 -26.84
CA ARG A 127 -42.20 40.28 -25.48
C ARG A 127 -43.33 40.33 -24.41
N ILE A 128 -42.99 40.17 -23.11
CA ILE A 128 -43.65 40.72 -21.87
C ILE A 128 -44.38 39.75 -20.87
N SER A 129 -43.84 39.78 -19.63
CA SER A 129 -44.34 39.74 -18.23
C SER A 129 -45.64 39.07 -17.70
N SER A 130 -45.44 38.26 -16.64
CA SER A 130 -46.09 38.18 -15.29
C SER A 130 -47.57 38.50 -15.01
N VAL A 131 -48.23 37.69 -14.15
CA VAL A 131 -49.18 38.09 -13.05
C VAL A 131 -49.22 37.01 -11.93
N LEU A 132 -49.56 37.39 -10.68
CA LEU A 132 -49.69 36.56 -9.45
C LEU A 132 -51.00 35.74 -9.37
N LEU A 133 -51.08 34.81 -8.38
CA LEU A 133 -52.15 34.85 -7.35
C LEU A 133 -51.88 33.92 -6.14
N GLN A 134 -52.54 34.20 -5.01
CA GLN A 134 -52.37 33.59 -3.67
C GLN A 134 -53.49 32.61 -3.30
N ASN A 135 -53.24 31.77 -2.28
CA ASN A 135 -54.08 31.51 -1.07
C ASN A 135 -53.66 30.14 -0.46
N GLN A 136 -53.34 29.88 0.81
CA GLN A 136 -53.73 30.33 2.17
C GLN A 136 -54.51 29.23 2.96
N ASN A 137 -54.03 28.93 4.18
CA ASN A 137 -54.74 28.38 5.36
C ASN A 137 -55.21 26.89 5.30
N CYS A 138 -55.36 26.11 6.37
CA CYS A 138 -54.91 26.13 7.80
C CYS A 138 -55.12 24.68 8.35
N VAL A 139 -54.19 24.06 9.10
CA VAL A 139 -54.05 23.98 10.59
C VAL A 139 -55.07 23.04 11.32
N GLU A 140 -54.56 22.31 12.33
CA GLU A 140 -55.23 21.40 13.29
C GLU A 140 -55.77 20.03 12.76
N GLY A 141 -55.77 18.94 13.55
CA GLY A 141 -55.24 18.71 14.89
C GLY A 141 -55.75 17.39 15.54
N TYR A 142 -55.14 17.01 16.67
CA TYR A 142 -55.55 15.96 17.64
C TYR A 142 -55.24 14.47 17.43
N THR A 143 -55.15 13.80 18.59
CA THR A 143 -54.53 12.50 18.89
C THR A 143 -55.55 11.52 19.54
N PRO A 144 -55.20 10.56 20.42
CA PRO A 144 -55.17 9.15 20.05
C PRO A 144 -56.19 8.27 20.81
N SER A 145 -56.35 7.01 20.42
CA SER A 145 -57.07 6.01 21.21
C SER A 145 -56.37 4.65 21.28
N ARG A 146 -56.53 3.99 22.44
CA ARG A 146 -55.75 2.85 22.95
C ARG A 146 -56.65 1.61 22.98
N GLY A 147 -56.13 0.44 22.62
CA GLY A 147 -56.85 -0.84 22.73
C GLY A 147 -55.88 -2.01 22.91
N MET A 148 -55.95 -2.67 24.08
CA MET A 148 -55.19 -3.89 24.38
C MET A 148 -56.07 -5.13 24.13
N VAL A 149 -55.59 -6.12 23.36
CA VAL A 149 -55.93 -7.55 23.54
C VAL A 149 -54.74 -8.41 23.08
N SER A 150 -54.47 -9.49 23.83
CA SER A 150 -53.71 -10.68 23.43
C SER A 150 -54.41 -11.89 24.09
N PRO A 151 -54.08 -13.16 23.81
CA PRO A 151 -53.23 -13.73 22.74
C PRO A 151 -53.93 -14.82 21.91
N ALA A 152 -53.40 -15.20 20.74
CA ALA A 152 -53.63 -16.51 20.13
C ALA A 152 -52.57 -16.86 19.06
N SER A 153 -52.11 -18.11 19.04
CA SER A 153 -51.22 -18.65 18.01
C SER A 153 -51.95 -18.82 16.67
N ASN A 154 -51.27 -18.54 15.55
CA ASN A 154 -51.18 -19.50 14.44
C ASN A 154 -50.14 -19.09 13.38
N GLN A 155 -49.58 -20.11 12.74
CA GLN A 155 -48.64 -19.98 11.62
C GLN A 155 -49.38 -19.51 10.36
N VAL A 156 -48.91 -18.46 9.69
CA VAL A 156 -49.24 -18.17 8.29
C VAL A 156 -48.00 -17.61 7.59
N ALA A 157 -47.64 -18.19 6.44
CA ALA A 157 -46.59 -17.68 5.57
C ALA A 157 -47.08 -16.45 4.80
N VAL A 158 -46.26 -15.40 4.72
CA VAL A 158 -46.57 -14.19 3.92
C VAL A 158 -45.71 -14.20 2.66
N GLN A 159 -46.34 -14.50 1.52
CA GLN A 159 -45.77 -14.17 0.21
C GLN A 159 -45.74 -12.65 0.05
N ILE A 160 -44.58 -12.10 -0.31
CA ILE A 160 -44.47 -10.73 -0.81
C ILE A 160 -44.19 -10.83 -2.32
N ASN A 161 -45.21 -10.55 -3.13
CA ASN A 161 -45.08 -10.52 -4.58
C ASN A 161 -44.32 -9.28 -5.02
N PHE A 162 -43.28 -9.47 -5.84
CA PHE A 162 -42.62 -8.40 -6.58
C PHE A 162 -43.17 -8.34 -8.02
N PRO A 163 -43.39 -7.15 -8.61
CA PRO A 163 -43.82 -7.03 -9.99
C PRO A 163 -42.66 -7.28 -10.97
N THR A 164 -42.78 -8.31 -11.79
CA THR A 164 -41.81 -8.65 -12.84
C THR A 164 -42.01 -7.76 -14.08
N GLN A 165 -40.93 -7.11 -14.53
CA GLN A 165 -40.79 -6.65 -15.91
C GLN A 165 -39.45 -7.15 -16.49
N PRO A 166 -39.41 -7.58 -17.76
CA PRO A 166 -38.23 -8.22 -18.33
C PRO A 166 -37.17 -7.20 -18.74
N MET A 167 -35.99 -7.25 -18.14
CA MET A 167 -34.81 -6.57 -18.68
C MET A 167 -34.05 -7.52 -19.61
N ALA A 168 -34.24 -7.35 -20.92
CA ALA A 168 -33.16 -7.60 -21.86
C ALA A 168 -32.27 -6.35 -21.89
N HIS A 169 -30.95 -6.50 -21.74
CA HIS A 169 -29.89 -5.70 -22.40
C HIS A 169 -28.51 -6.17 -21.92
N ALA A 170 -27.51 -6.11 -22.82
CA ALA A 170 -26.18 -6.64 -22.61
C ALA A 170 -25.35 -5.87 -21.54
N LEU A 171 -24.54 -6.61 -20.77
CA LEU A 171 -23.54 -6.04 -19.87
C LEU A 171 -22.31 -5.52 -20.65
N PRO A 172 -21.80 -4.31 -20.35
CA PRO A 172 -20.48 -3.86 -20.80
C PRO A 172 -19.35 -4.54 -20.01
N ASN A 173 -18.20 -4.76 -20.67
CA ASN A 173 -16.98 -5.27 -20.01
C ASN A 173 -16.24 -4.13 -19.28
N ASP A 174 -16.28 -4.14 -17.94
CA ASP A 174 -15.54 -3.18 -17.11
C ASP A 174 -14.11 -3.67 -16.78
N VAL A 175 -13.10 -3.04 -17.39
CA VAL A 175 -11.68 -3.14 -16.98
C VAL A 175 -11.35 -1.90 -16.15
N MET A 176 -10.75 -2.04 -14.96
CA MET A 176 -10.50 -0.94 -14.03
C MET A 176 -9.61 0.16 -14.62
N MET A 177 -9.91 1.42 -14.31
CA MET A 177 -9.04 2.57 -14.57
C MET A 177 -8.09 2.74 -13.38
N GLN A 178 -6.77 2.75 -13.59
CA GLN A 178 -5.78 2.83 -12.51
C GLN A 178 -5.75 4.24 -11.88
N VAL A 179 -6.58 4.46 -10.85
CA VAL A 179 -6.53 5.68 -10.00
C VAL A 179 -5.40 5.55 -8.97
N GLY A 180 -4.18 5.78 -9.44
CA GLY A 180 -2.95 5.65 -8.66
C GLY A 180 -2.62 6.84 -7.76
N SER A 181 -2.99 6.78 -6.47
CA SER A 181 -2.30 7.59 -5.44
C SER A 181 -0.94 6.97 -5.10
N PRO A 182 0.17 7.75 -5.06
CA PRO A 182 1.49 7.26 -4.71
C PRO A 182 1.59 6.98 -3.21
N GLY A 183 2.12 5.80 -2.87
CA GLY A 183 2.32 5.35 -1.50
C GLY A 183 3.66 4.65 -1.36
N HIS A 184 4.75 5.41 -1.35
CA HIS A 184 6.09 4.88 -1.16
C HIS A 184 6.40 4.69 0.33
N ARG A 185 6.82 3.48 0.72
CA ARG A 185 7.42 3.23 2.03
C ARG A 185 8.41 2.06 1.97
N MET A 186 9.68 2.42 1.83
CA MET A 186 10.84 1.52 1.90
C MET A 186 10.79 0.59 3.14
N PRO A 187 10.87 -0.74 2.96
CA PRO A 187 11.22 -1.70 3.99
C PRO A 187 12.68 -2.13 3.84
N SER A 188 13.56 -1.79 4.79
CA SER A 188 15.00 -2.11 4.70
C SER A 188 15.39 -3.34 5.52
N GLY A 189 16.25 -4.18 4.96
CA GLY A 189 16.87 -5.33 5.63
C GLY A 189 17.88 -4.99 6.73
N LEU A 190 18.47 -6.05 7.30
CA LEU A 190 19.42 -6.00 8.42
C LEU A 190 20.79 -5.46 8.00
N GLN A 191 21.45 -4.73 8.91
CA GLN A 191 22.90 -4.58 9.02
C GLN A 191 23.25 -4.35 10.51
N ARG A 192 24.27 -5.04 11.03
CA ARG A 192 24.88 -4.84 12.37
C ARG A 192 26.40 -4.96 12.22
N HIS A 193 27.15 -3.87 12.39
CA HIS A 193 27.91 -3.52 13.62
C HIS A 193 29.14 -4.42 13.91
N MET A 194 30.32 -3.81 13.83
CA MET A 194 31.49 -4.11 14.68
C MET A 194 32.18 -2.79 15.09
N GLU A 195 32.91 -2.84 16.20
CA GLU A 195 33.47 -1.71 16.95
C GLU A 195 34.87 -1.29 16.46
N ILE A 196 35.26 -0.04 16.71
CA ILE A 196 36.67 0.41 16.64
C ILE A 196 36.97 1.34 17.84
N ASP A 197 37.95 0.96 18.65
CA ASP A 197 38.49 1.70 19.80
C ASP A 197 39.35 2.92 19.42
N SER A 198 39.37 3.96 20.28
CA SER A 198 40.40 5.02 20.41
C SER A 198 40.07 5.99 21.58
N PRO A 199 41.01 6.76 22.19
CA PRO A 199 41.85 6.26 23.28
C PRO A 199 41.85 7.11 24.60
N ILE A 200 42.49 6.54 25.63
CA ILE A 200 42.92 7.07 26.95
C ILE A 200 43.83 8.33 26.80
N GLN A 201 43.84 9.41 27.62
CA GLN A 201 43.16 9.88 28.86
C GLN A 201 43.29 11.45 28.97
N PRO A 202 43.21 12.25 30.10
CA PRO A 202 43.22 11.95 31.55
C PRO A 202 42.16 12.65 32.46
N ILE A 203 42.24 12.35 33.77
CA ILE A 203 41.28 12.62 34.86
C ILE A 203 41.64 13.87 35.69
N VAL A 204 40.64 14.64 36.17
CA VAL A 204 40.73 15.46 37.40
C VAL A 204 39.42 15.42 38.23
N SER A 205 39.48 14.68 39.36
CA SER A 205 38.93 14.94 40.71
C SER A 205 37.57 15.62 40.97
N THR A 206 36.68 14.95 41.75
CA THR A 206 36.08 15.32 43.08
C THR A 206 34.87 14.39 43.43
N PRO A 207 34.40 14.24 44.70
CA PRO A 207 34.84 13.09 45.50
C PRO A 207 33.75 12.18 46.12
N GLU A 208 34.22 10.99 46.52
CA GLU A 208 33.78 10.10 47.62
C GLU A 208 32.28 9.87 47.94
N ARG A 209 31.88 8.59 47.79
CA ARG A 209 30.70 8.00 48.45
C ARG A 209 31.16 6.81 49.30
N VAL A 210 30.84 6.82 50.60
CA VAL A 210 31.24 5.79 51.57
C VAL A 210 30.44 4.49 51.38
N SER A 211 31.06 3.35 51.71
CA SER A 211 30.64 2.01 51.32
C SER A 211 29.86 1.21 52.38
N THR A 212 28.98 0.32 51.89
CA THR A 212 28.62 -1.03 52.45
C THR A 212 27.88 -1.15 53.81
N PRO A 213 27.26 -2.31 54.15
CA PRO A 213 26.97 -3.52 53.34
C PRO A 213 25.49 -3.98 53.32
N SER A 214 25.20 -4.98 52.47
CA SER A 214 24.00 -5.83 52.50
C SER A 214 24.02 -6.82 53.68
N PRO A 215 22.85 -7.35 54.09
CA PRO A 215 22.78 -8.79 54.33
C PRO A 215 21.57 -9.48 53.66
N VAL A 216 21.56 -10.81 53.78
CA VAL A 216 20.82 -11.77 52.95
C VAL A 216 20.04 -12.75 53.85
N ARG A 217 18.91 -13.26 53.32
CA ARG A 217 18.16 -14.48 53.71
C ARG A 217 17.23 -14.49 54.94
N ASP A 218 16.23 -15.35 54.75
CA ASP A 218 15.39 -16.10 55.70
C ASP A 218 14.52 -15.35 56.72
N LEU A 219 13.19 -15.44 56.51
CA LEU A 219 12.37 -16.36 57.31
C LEU A 219 10.96 -16.53 56.72
N SER A 220 10.53 -17.78 56.59
CA SER A 220 9.13 -18.14 56.36
C SER A 220 8.43 -18.48 57.67
N ARG A 221 7.14 -18.13 57.74
CA ARG A 221 6.05 -18.83 58.47
C ARG A 221 5.66 -18.37 59.90
N CYS A 222 4.37 -18.00 59.97
CA CYS A 222 3.37 -18.20 61.04
C CYS A 222 3.09 -17.14 62.13
N VAL A 223 1.82 -17.22 62.59
CA VAL A 223 1.16 -16.62 63.77
C VAL A 223 0.81 -15.12 63.59
N GLU A 224 -0.37 -14.75 63.09
CA GLU A 224 -1.69 -14.78 63.75
C GLU A 224 -1.68 -14.25 65.21
N ASN A 225 -2.18 -13.03 65.46
CA ASN A 225 -3.21 -12.76 66.47
C ASN A 225 -3.46 -11.26 66.75
N MET A 226 -4.74 -10.96 67.02
CA MET A 226 -5.30 -9.80 67.73
C MET A 226 -5.10 -8.37 67.15
N ALA A 227 -6.03 -7.41 67.24
CA ALA A 227 -7.51 -7.35 67.21
C ALA A 227 -7.96 -5.93 67.67
N GLY A 228 -8.53 -5.12 66.76
CA GLY A 228 -9.46 -4.00 67.05
C GLY A 228 -8.90 -2.68 67.61
N PRO A 229 -9.76 -1.65 67.85
CA PRO A 229 -11.14 -1.48 67.33
C PRO A 229 -11.58 -0.02 66.94
N SER A 230 -12.75 0.09 66.29
CA SER A 230 -13.70 1.25 66.30
C SER A 230 -13.35 2.57 65.57
N GLY A 231 -14.26 3.25 64.85
CA GLY A 231 -15.67 2.91 64.53
C GLY A 231 -16.53 4.09 63.98
N SER A 232 -17.86 3.86 63.89
CA SER A 232 -18.99 4.79 63.53
C SER A 232 -19.59 4.62 62.10
N PRO A 233 -20.85 5.05 61.82
CA PRO A 233 -22.02 4.15 61.81
C PRO A 233 -22.75 3.99 60.44
N PRO A 234 -23.75 3.11 60.31
CA PRO A 234 -24.25 2.63 59.01
C PRO A 234 -25.48 3.38 58.45
N CYS A 235 -25.59 3.38 57.11
CA CYS A 235 -26.78 3.75 56.33
C CYS A 235 -27.06 2.67 55.26
N PRO A 236 -28.29 2.59 54.69
CA PRO A 236 -28.96 1.31 54.51
C PRO A 236 -28.47 0.46 53.33
N ILE A 237 -28.39 -0.85 53.59
CA ILE A 237 -28.13 -1.88 52.58
C ILE A 237 -29.33 -1.96 51.63
N TRP A 238 -29.20 -1.38 50.45
CA TRP A 238 -29.95 -1.85 49.28
C TRP A 238 -29.28 -3.13 48.79
N VAL A 239 -29.91 -4.26 49.07
CA VAL A 239 -29.50 -5.55 48.50
C VAL A 239 -29.81 -5.50 47.01
N MET A 240 -28.80 -5.16 46.21
CA MET A 240 -28.80 -5.45 44.78
C MET A 240 -29.07 -6.95 44.62
N PRO A 241 -29.93 -7.37 43.67
CA PRO A 241 -30.09 -8.78 43.37
C PRO A 241 -28.72 -9.32 42.96
N GLN A 242 -28.17 -10.21 43.78
CA GLN A 242 -27.05 -11.05 43.35
C GLN A 242 -27.60 -11.90 42.21
N ILE A 243 -27.37 -11.48 40.97
CA ILE A 243 -27.47 -12.38 39.82
C ILE A 243 -26.53 -13.52 40.17
N PRO A 244 -27.02 -14.77 40.33
CA PRO A 244 -26.14 -15.86 40.67
C PRO A 244 -25.03 -15.90 39.61
N PRO A 245 -23.75 -16.12 39.98
CA PRO A 245 -22.77 -16.49 38.96
C PRO A 245 -23.38 -17.69 38.25
N ALA A 246 -23.61 -17.56 36.94
CA ALA A 246 -24.17 -18.64 36.16
C ALA A 246 -23.24 -19.83 36.36
N ILE A 247 -23.71 -20.84 37.10
CA ILE A 247 -22.99 -22.10 37.25
C ILE A 247 -22.97 -22.65 35.83
N CYS A 248 -21.86 -22.46 35.13
CA CYS A 248 -21.64 -23.12 33.86
C CYS A 248 -21.85 -24.61 34.14
N PRO A 249 -22.86 -25.26 33.53
CA PRO A 249 -22.90 -26.70 33.57
C PRO A 249 -21.56 -27.18 33.01
N ASP A 250 -20.98 -28.19 33.66
CA ASP A 250 -19.73 -28.81 33.24
C ASP A 250 -19.97 -29.45 31.88
N THR A 251 -19.79 -28.64 30.83
CA THR A 251 -20.24 -28.98 29.48
C THR A 251 -19.27 -29.97 28.91
N THR A 252 -19.69 -31.23 28.85
CA THR A 252 -19.09 -32.21 27.94
C THR A 252 -19.03 -31.54 26.58
N ASN A 253 -17.80 -31.26 26.16
CA ASN A 253 -17.55 -30.40 25.03
C ASN A 253 -18.09 -31.14 23.79
N VAL A 254 -19.14 -30.63 23.14
CA VAL A 254 -19.82 -31.34 22.04
C VAL A 254 -18.83 -31.68 20.91
N LEU A 255 -17.78 -30.86 20.74
CA LEU A 255 -16.66 -31.13 19.84
C LEU A 255 -15.83 -32.36 20.22
N ARG A 256 -16.00 -32.98 21.41
CA ARG A 256 -15.31 -34.20 21.89
C ARG A 256 -16.13 -35.47 21.76
N GLU A 257 -17.46 -35.39 21.83
CA GLU A 257 -18.34 -36.55 21.99
C GLU A 257 -18.34 -37.50 20.76
N VAL A 258 -17.74 -37.07 19.63
CA VAL A 258 -17.70 -37.79 18.36
C VAL A 258 -16.29 -37.85 17.75
N VAL A 259 -15.23 -37.74 18.56
CA VAL A 259 -13.84 -37.53 18.07
C VAL A 259 -13.05 -38.83 17.91
N SER A 260 -12.36 -38.99 16.78
CA SER A 260 -11.47 -40.11 16.51
C SER A 260 -10.16 -40.05 17.34
N PRO A 261 -9.51 -41.19 17.63
CA PRO A 261 -8.21 -41.20 18.31
C PRO A 261 -7.13 -40.36 17.60
N GLN A 262 -7.15 -40.33 16.27
CA GLN A 262 -6.28 -39.48 15.43
C GLN A 262 -6.53 -37.99 15.70
N MET A 263 -7.81 -37.60 15.74
CA MET A 263 -8.25 -36.26 16.08
C MET A 263 -8.13 -35.94 17.58
N LEU A 264 -7.72 -36.88 18.43
CA LEU A 264 -7.19 -36.58 19.78
C LEU A 264 -5.66 -36.41 19.76
N ALA A 265 -4.94 -37.23 18.99
CA ALA A 265 -3.49 -37.17 18.86
C ALA A 265 -3.00 -35.87 18.19
N LEU A 266 -3.77 -35.28 17.25
CA LEU A 266 -3.40 -34.02 16.60
C LEU A 266 -3.22 -32.86 17.59
N GLY A 267 -3.95 -32.84 18.71
CA GLY A 267 -3.85 -31.80 19.74
C GLY A 267 -2.60 -31.88 20.61
N GLU A 268 -1.80 -32.94 20.43
CA GLU A 268 -0.45 -33.02 20.99
C GLU A 268 0.57 -32.23 20.15
N LEU A 269 0.19 -31.74 18.96
CA LEU A 269 1.02 -30.93 18.06
C LEU A 269 0.76 -29.44 18.23
N GLU A 270 1.75 -28.62 17.86
CA GLU A 270 1.57 -27.17 17.69
C GLU A 270 0.51 -26.87 16.61
N PHE A 271 -0.33 -25.85 16.83
CA PHE A 271 -1.40 -25.48 15.89
C PHE A 271 -0.92 -25.32 14.43
N ARG A 272 0.29 -24.79 14.21
CA ARG A 272 0.86 -24.65 12.87
C ARG A 272 1.00 -26.00 12.15
N LYS A 273 1.45 -27.03 12.86
CA LYS A 273 1.57 -28.40 12.35
C LYS A 273 0.18 -28.96 12.01
N ILE A 274 -0.80 -28.75 12.90
CA ILE A 274 -2.20 -29.14 12.67
C ILE A 274 -2.75 -28.46 11.40
N PHE A 275 -2.63 -27.14 11.28
CA PHE A 275 -3.12 -26.38 10.13
C PHE A 275 -2.51 -26.90 8.81
N MET A 276 -1.20 -27.15 8.77
CA MET A 276 -0.52 -27.60 7.56
C MET A 276 -0.97 -29.01 7.13
N ILE A 277 -1.31 -29.90 8.06
CA ILE A 277 -1.92 -31.20 7.73
C ILE A 277 -3.27 -30.97 7.02
N PHE A 278 -4.15 -30.12 7.54
CA PHE A 278 -5.43 -29.81 6.89
C PHE A 278 -5.27 -29.09 5.54
N ALA A 279 -4.29 -28.20 5.40
CA ALA A 279 -3.98 -27.53 4.14
C ALA A 279 -3.50 -28.54 3.07
N TYR A 280 -2.63 -29.48 3.45
CA TYR A 280 -2.04 -30.44 2.50
C TYR A 280 -2.97 -31.64 2.22
N LEU A 281 -3.99 -31.88 3.06
CA LEU A 281 -5.10 -32.80 2.77
C LEU A 281 -6.20 -32.16 1.90
N SER A 282 -6.24 -30.83 1.78
CA SER A 282 -7.25 -30.13 0.96
C SER A 282 -6.94 -30.31 -0.53
N TRP A 283 -7.77 -31.04 -1.28
CA TRP A 283 -7.57 -31.23 -2.73
C TRP A 283 -7.79 -29.92 -3.51
N ASN A 284 -6.69 -29.35 -4.00
CA ASN A 284 -6.64 -28.02 -4.63
C ASN A 284 -6.03 -28.00 -6.04
N LYS A 285 -5.60 -29.12 -6.61
CA LYS A 285 -5.04 -29.16 -7.98
C LYS A 285 -6.03 -28.62 -9.02
N LYS A 286 -5.70 -27.45 -9.60
CA LYS A 286 -6.42 -26.85 -10.73
C LYS A 286 -6.32 -27.74 -11.98
N GLY A 287 -7.30 -27.66 -12.87
CA GLY A 287 -7.32 -28.36 -14.17
C GLY A 287 -7.62 -29.86 -14.10
N VAL A 288 -7.27 -30.54 -13.00
CA VAL A 288 -7.53 -31.98 -12.82
C VAL A 288 -8.91 -32.18 -12.17
N LYS A 289 -9.87 -32.71 -12.94
CA LYS A 289 -11.10 -33.25 -12.36
C LYS A 289 -10.72 -34.39 -11.41
N PRO A 290 -11.24 -34.43 -10.16
CA PRO A 290 -11.02 -35.58 -9.28
C PRO A 290 -11.53 -36.85 -10.00
N PRO A 291 -10.80 -37.97 -9.96
CA PRO A 291 -11.26 -39.20 -10.60
C PRO A 291 -12.66 -39.56 -10.13
N LEU A 292 -13.52 -39.98 -11.05
CA LEU A 292 -14.95 -40.22 -10.78
C LEU A 292 -15.22 -41.31 -9.71
N SER A 293 -14.17 -42.03 -9.32
CA SER A 293 -14.13 -43.08 -8.29
C SER A 293 -13.33 -42.71 -7.02
N THR A 294 -12.73 -41.51 -6.92
CA THR A 294 -12.09 -41.08 -5.66
C THR A 294 -13.15 -40.81 -4.59
N PRO A 295 -13.01 -41.36 -3.37
CA PRO A 295 -13.95 -41.10 -2.30
C PRO A 295 -13.89 -39.63 -1.86
N LYS A 296 -15.00 -39.17 -1.27
CA LYS A 296 -15.10 -37.88 -0.58
C LYS A 296 -13.86 -37.64 0.30
N SER A 297 -13.15 -36.52 0.06
CA SER A 297 -12.10 -35.92 0.91
C SER A 297 -11.44 -36.88 1.90
N SER A 298 -10.27 -37.43 1.52
CA SER A 298 -9.45 -38.32 2.35
C SER A 298 -9.42 -37.83 3.79
N LYS A 299 -10.05 -38.56 4.71
CA LYS A 299 -10.11 -38.12 6.10
C LYS A 299 -8.74 -38.30 6.74
N ILE A 300 -8.48 -37.59 7.84
CA ILE A 300 -7.22 -37.74 8.59
C ILE A 300 -7.02 -39.19 9.04
N GLU A 301 -8.11 -39.86 9.40
CA GLU A 301 -8.17 -41.26 9.79
C GLU A 301 -7.71 -42.23 8.69
N ASP A 302 -7.86 -41.85 7.42
CA ASP A 302 -7.49 -42.66 6.25
C ASP A 302 -5.99 -42.52 5.88
N VAL A 303 -5.32 -41.46 6.38
CA VAL A 303 -3.97 -41.06 5.93
C VAL A 303 -2.92 -41.12 7.06
N LEU A 304 -3.31 -40.94 8.32
CA LEU A 304 -2.37 -40.85 9.46
C LEU A 304 -2.82 -41.73 10.64
N SER A 305 -1.91 -42.58 11.14
CA SER A 305 -2.12 -43.30 12.41
C SER A 305 -1.79 -42.43 13.63
N VAL A 306 -2.31 -42.80 14.81
CA VAL A 306 -2.04 -42.10 16.08
C VAL A 306 -0.53 -42.02 16.37
N ASP A 307 0.20 -43.12 16.17
CA ASP A 307 1.65 -43.16 16.41
C ASP A 307 2.42 -42.33 15.36
N SER A 308 1.93 -42.31 14.12
CA SER A 308 2.48 -41.42 13.08
C SER A 308 2.33 -39.95 13.51
N ILE A 309 1.14 -39.55 13.97
CA ILE A 309 0.88 -38.19 14.46
C ILE A 309 1.80 -37.84 15.64
N ARG A 310 1.97 -38.74 16.60
CA ARG A 310 2.87 -38.52 17.75
C ARG A 310 4.34 -38.39 17.34
N SER A 311 4.79 -39.13 16.33
CA SER A 311 6.16 -39.02 15.81
C SER A 311 6.48 -37.63 15.23
N LEU A 312 5.47 -36.91 14.72
CA LEU A 312 5.61 -35.56 14.15
C LEU A 312 5.84 -34.46 15.20
N LYS A 313 5.64 -34.76 16.49
CA LYS A 313 5.70 -33.80 17.60
C LYS A 313 7.08 -33.19 17.78
N SER A 314 8.12 -34.03 17.82
CA SER A 314 9.52 -33.64 18.07
C SER A 314 10.28 -33.13 16.83
N MET A 315 9.74 -33.31 15.62
CA MET A 315 10.38 -32.85 14.38
C MET A 315 10.44 -31.31 14.32
N SER A 316 11.51 -30.76 13.73
CA SER A 316 11.56 -29.33 13.40
C SER A 316 10.48 -28.97 12.36
N MET A 317 10.10 -27.70 12.23
CA MET A 317 9.07 -27.29 11.25
C MET A 317 9.46 -27.65 9.81
N ALA A 318 10.74 -27.56 9.45
CA ALA A 318 11.25 -27.95 8.13
C ALA A 318 11.16 -29.47 7.88
N GLN A 319 11.57 -30.29 8.84
CA GLN A 319 11.46 -31.75 8.76
C GLN A 319 10.00 -32.20 8.71
N PHE A 320 9.16 -31.58 9.53
CA PHE A 320 7.72 -31.81 9.58
C PHE A 320 7.04 -31.50 8.23
N GLU A 321 7.28 -30.31 7.67
CA GLU A 321 6.68 -29.88 6.40
C GLU A 321 7.07 -30.83 5.28
N SER A 322 8.37 -31.12 5.14
CA SER A 322 8.89 -32.03 4.12
C SER A 322 8.28 -33.43 4.23
N ARG A 323 8.09 -33.93 5.46
CA ARG A 323 7.43 -35.22 5.69
C ARG A 323 5.96 -35.20 5.25
N ILE A 324 5.18 -34.20 5.62
CA ILE A 324 3.76 -34.07 5.24
C ILE A 324 3.61 -33.87 3.71
N TRP A 325 4.46 -33.03 3.11
CA TRP A 325 4.52 -32.83 1.66
C TRP A 325 4.72 -34.15 0.91
N SER A 326 5.75 -34.91 1.27
CA SER A 326 6.08 -36.19 0.63
C SER A 326 5.08 -37.31 0.95
N THR A 327 4.36 -37.25 2.07
CA THR A 327 3.38 -38.28 2.44
C THR A 327 2.05 -38.13 1.69
N PHE A 328 1.60 -36.90 1.44
CA PHE A 328 0.34 -36.64 0.72
C PHE A 328 0.20 -35.23 0.12
N GLY A 329 0.98 -34.22 0.55
CA GLY A 329 0.83 -32.85 0.05
C GLY A 329 1.06 -32.72 -1.45
N HIS A 330 2.10 -33.35 -1.99
CA HIS A 330 2.45 -33.29 -3.42
C HIS A 330 1.37 -33.88 -4.35
N ASP A 331 0.51 -34.77 -3.83
CA ASP A 331 -0.61 -35.35 -4.56
C ASP A 331 -1.84 -34.43 -4.59
N ASN A 332 -2.08 -33.68 -3.51
CA ASN A 332 -3.34 -32.95 -3.28
C ASN A 332 -3.30 -31.46 -3.64
N ILE A 333 -2.16 -30.79 -3.44
CA ILE A 333 -2.01 -29.33 -3.64
C ILE A 333 -0.95 -29.02 -4.71
N SER A 334 -0.99 -27.81 -5.28
CA SER A 334 0.07 -27.35 -6.20
C SER A 334 1.32 -26.94 -5.42
N SER A 335 2.48 -27.00 -6.10
CA SER A 335 3.74 -26.50 -5.57
C SER A 335 3.67 -25.01 -5.16
N SER A 336 2.85 -24.19 -5.83
CA SER A 336 2.56 -22.78 -5.47
C SER A 336 1.79 -22.61 -4.15
N ASP A 337 0.94 -23.56 -3.77
CA ASP A 337 0.20 -23.53 -2.51
C ASP A 337 0.97 -24.15 -1.33
N ARG A 338 2.17 -24.71 -1.58
CA ARG A 338 3.06 -25.25 -0.55
C ARG A 338 3.52 -24.15 0.41
N ALA A 339 3.59 -24.45 1.71
CA ALA A 339 4.00 -23.50 2.72
C ALA A 339 5.52 -23.25 2.68
N LYS A 340 5.91 -22.09 2.16
CA LYS A 340 7.30 -21.59 2.10
C LYS A 340 7.62 -20.69 3.31
N ASN A 341 8.91 -20.43 3.55
CA ASN A 341 9.43 -19.61 4.66
C ASN A 341 8.96 -20.08 6.04
N LEU A 342 9.52 -21.22 6.47
CA LEU A 342 9.09 -21.89 7.70
C LEU A 342 9.57 -21.19 8.97
N ASP A 343 10.64 -20.41 8.94
CA ASP A 343 11.11 -19.64 10.09
C ASP A 343 10.61 -18.19 10.04
N SER A 344 10.05 -17.72 11.15
CA SER A 344 9.42 -16.40 11.25
C SER A 344 10.18 -15.50 12.22
N GLY A 345 10.79 -14.43 11.72
CA GLY A 345 11.49 -13.45 12.54
C GLY A 345 10.56 -12.73 13.54
N PRO A 346 11.10 -12.21 14.67
CA PRO A 346 10.32 -11.51 15.68
C PRO A 346 9.65 -10.26 15.09
N GLY A 347 8.31 -10.26 15.04
CA GLY A 347 7.49 -9.17 14.51
C GLY A 347 6.65 -9.56 13.27
N MET A 348 7.03 -10.62 12.55
CA MET A 348 6.24 -11.12 11.42
C MET A 348 4.93 -11.78 11.88
N SER A 349 3.90 -11.73 11.04
CA SER A 349 2.60 -12.35 11.28
C SER A 349 2.42 -13.59 10.44
N LYS A 350 1.91 -14.67 11.04
CA LYS A 350 1.40 -15.83 10.31
C LYS A 350 -0.07 -15.58 9.96
N VAL A 351 -0.41 -15.71 8.68
CA VAL A 351 -1.77 -15.54 8.17
C VAL A 351 -2.27 -16.88 7.64
N TYR A 352 -3.32 -17.39 8.28
CA TYR A 352 -3.97 -18.66 7.96
C TYR A 352 -5.18 -18.38 7.08
N HIS A 353 -5.30 -19.04 5.92
CA HIS A 353 -6.38 -18.81 4.97
C HIS A 353 -7.34 -19.99 4.86
N CYS A 354 -8.62 -19.70 4.62
CA CYS A 354 -9.63 -20.68 4.24
C CYS A 354 -10.45 -20.16 3.05
N ASN A 355 -10.40 -20.84 1.92
CA ASN A 355 -11.34 -20.63 0.83
C ASN A 355 -12.61 -21.43 1.11
N VAL A 356 -13.78 -20.84 0.88
CA VAL A 356 -15.09 -21.48 1.01
C VAL A 356 -15.77 -21.46 -0.34
N GLU A 357 -16.09 -22.65 -0.86
CA GLU A 357 -16.59 -22.88 -2.22
C GLU A 357 -17.89 -23.67 -2.20
N ILE A 358 -18.83 -23.38 -3.10
CA ILE A 358 -20.02 -24.22 -3.33
C ILE A 358 -19.72 -25.14 -4.51
N ARG A 359 -19.63 -26.45 -4.25
CA ARG A 359 -19.41 -27.50 -5.26
C ARG A 359 -20.61 -28.45 -5.25
N GLY A 360 -21.40 -28.46 -6.33
CA GLY A 360 -22.57 -29.34 -6.46
C GLY A 360 -23.61 -29.21 -5.35
N GLY A 361 -23.91 -27.97 -4.92
CA GLY A 361 -24.83 -27.69 -3.80
C GLY A 361 -24.28 -28.01 -2.41
N THR A 362 -23.01 -28.42 -2.28
CA THR A 362 -22.35 -28.66 -1.00
C THR A 362 -21.24 -27.63 -0.78
N VAL A 363 -21.12 -27.12 0.45
CA VAL A 363 -20.01 -26.21 0.81
C VAL A 363 -18.75 -27.02 1.13
N VAL A 364 -17.64 -26.64 0.49
CA VAL A 364 -16.30 -27.19 0.71
C VAL A 364 -15.39 -26.11 1.31
N LYS A 365 -14.59 -26.50 2.30
CA LYS A 365 -13.66 -25.64 3.05
C LYS A 365 -12.23 -26.06 2.67
N ILE A 366 -11.43 -25.11 2.18
CA ILE A 366 -10.10 -25.34 1.59
C ILE A 366 -9.08 -24.51 2.36
N PHE A 367 -8.14 -25.14 3.05
CA PHE A 367 -7.14 -24.42 3.85
C PHE A 367 -5.89 -24.09 3.04
N LYS A 368 -5.32 -22.90 3.27
CA LYS A 368 -4.16 -22.37 2.53
C LYS A 368 -3.18 -21.63 3.46
N GLY A 369 -1.89 -21.72 3.16
CA GLY A 369 -0.81 -21.19 3.99
C GLY A 369 -0.32 -22.16 5.08
N PRO A 370 0.26 -21.68 6.19
CA PRO A 370 0.35 -20.28 6.60
C PRO A 370 1.25 -19.44 5.69
N TYR A 371 0.82 -18.21 5.41
CA TYR A 371 1.63 -17.19 4.76
C TYR A 371 2.25 -16.25 5.79
N ILE A 372 3.37 -15.61 5.44
CA ILE A 372 4.05 -14.65 6.31
C ILE A 372 3.78 -13.22 5.82
N GLU A 373 3.25 -12.35 6.68
CA GLU A 373 3.11 -10.91 6.42
C GLU A 373 4.05 -10.08 7.34
N ASN A 374 4.65 -9.03 6.78
CA ASN A 374 5.65 -8.19 7.47
C ASN A 374 5.10 -7.31 8.61
N ARG A 375 3.78 -7.29 8.83
CA ARG A 375 3.12 -6.50 9.89
C ARG A 375 1.91 -7.25 10.44
N ARG A 376 1.77 -7.27 11.77
CA ARG A 376 0.56 -7.77 12.45
C ARG A 376 -0.54 -6.71 12.47
N THR A 377 -1.78 -7.15 12.41
CA THR A 377 -2.94 -6.34 12.79
C THR A 377 -3.10 -6.27 14.31
N HIS A 378 -3.82 -5.27 14.83
CA HIS A 378 -4.15 -5.21 16.26
C HIS A 378 -4.93 -6.46 16.72
N LEU A 379 -5.85 -6.96 15.90
CA LEU A 379 -6.55 -8.24 16.10
C LEU A 379 -5.57 -9.40 16.37
N GLN A 380 -4.56 -9.59 15.52
CA GLN A 380 -3.57 -10.67 15.66
C GLN A 380 -2.60 -10.45 16.82
N LYS A 381 -2.32 -9.20 17.21
CA LYS A 381 -1.49 -8.90 18.39
C LYS A 381 -2.18 -9.31 19.69
N VAL A 382 -3.49 -9.07 19.80
CA VAL A 382 -4.29 -9.41 20.99
C VAL A 382 -4.68 -10.89 21.03
N LEU A 383 -5.21 -11.44 19.93
CA LEU A 383 -5.68 -12.83 19.92
C LEU A 383 -4.56 -13.84 19.65
N GLY A 384 -3.53 -13.44 18.92
CA GLY A 384 -2.58 -14.35 18.30
C GLY A 384 -2.92 -14.72 16.87
N ASP A 385 -1.88 -14.90 16.06
CA ASP A 385 -1.98 -15.40 14.68
C ASP A 385 -2.80 -16.70 14.58
N ASP A 386 -2.63 -17.64 15.52
CA ASP A 386 -3.27 -18.97 15.52
C ASP A 386 -4.77 -18.97 15.86
N ASN A 387 -5.29 -17.85 16.36
CA ASN A 387 -6.69 -17.67 16.73
C ASN A 387 -7.47 -16.82 15.70
N VAL A 388 -6.85 -16.48 14.56
CA VAL A 388 -7.43 -15.70 13.46
C VAL A 388 -7.32 -16.45 12.14
N LEU A 389 -8.43 -16.58 11.42
CA LEU A 389 -8.53 -17.21 10.11
C LEU A 389 -9.06 -16.20 9.08
N VAL A 390 -8.34 -16.01 7.98
CA VAL A 390 -8.78 -15.15 6.85
C VAL A 390 -9.57 -16.00 5.87
N VAL A 391 -10.84 -15.67 5.68
CA VAL A 391 -11.77 -16.49 4.89
C VAL A 391 -12.10 -15.78 3.57
N LYS A 392 -11.91 -16.47 2.43
CA LYS A 392 -12.34 -16.00 1.10
C LYS A 392 -13.51 -16.85 0.62
N PHE A 393 -14.67 -16.23 0.52
CA PHE A 393 -15.85 -16.86 -0.07
C PHE A 393 -15.79 -16.70 -1.60
N MET A 394 -15.93 -17.83 -2.29
CA MET A 394 -15.72 -17.93 -3.73
C MET A 394 -17.05 -17.84 -4.50
N GLU A 395 -16.95 -17.42 -5.76
CA GLU A 395 -18.09 -17.39 -6.70
C GLU A 395 -18.34 -18.78 -7.29
N ILE A 396 -19.58 -19.05 -7.65
CA ILE A 396 -19.96 -20.29 -8.35
C ILE A 396 -19.50 -20.16 -9.81
N SER A 397 -18.76 -21.16 -10.28
CA SER A 397 -18.12 -21.17 -11.61
C SER A 397 -19.06 -21.57 -12.75
N SER A 398 -20.34 -21.14 -12.71
CA SER A 398 -21.31 -21.35 -13.79
C SER A 398 -21.31 -20.20 -14.78
N ASP A 399 -21.61 -20.51 -16.05
CA ASP A 399 -21.78 -19.53 -17.12
C ASP A 399 -23.08 -18.71 -16.97
N THR A 400 -23.98 -19.12 -16.07
CA THR A 400 -25.19 -18.38 -15.71
C THR A 400 -24.95 -17.40 -14.57
N GLU A 401 -25.57 -16.22 -14.68
CA GLU A 401 -25.61 -15.18 -13.65
C GLU A 401 -26.23 -15.76 -12.36
N THR A 402 -25.41 -15.92 -11.33
CA THR A 402 -25.81 -16.60 -10.08
C THR A 402 -26.46 -15.58 -9.15
N ASP A 403 -27.74 -15.77 -8.82
CA ASP A 403 -28.46 -14.87 -7.92
C ASP A 403 -27.86 -14.87 -6.51
N LEU A 404 -27.91 -13.70 -5.85
CA LEU A 404 -27.41 -13.50 -4.50
C LEU A 404 -28.06 -14.46 -3.50
N SER A 405 -29.34 -14.84 -3.72
CA SER A 405 -30.07 -15.82 -2.89
C SER A 405 -29.32 -17.14 -2.70
N THR A 406 -28.66 -17.67 -3.74
CA THR A 406 -27.91 -18.93 -3.68
C THR A 406 -26.71 -18.83 -2.73
N TYR A 407 -25.98 -17.71 -2.78
CA TYR A 407 -24.88 -17.44 -1.86
C TYR A 407 -25.37 -17.23 -0.42
N LEU A 408 -26.49 -16.53 -0.24
CA LEU A 408 -27.11 -16.33 1.07
C LEU A 408 -27.44 -17.68 1.72
N GLU A 409 -28.17 -18.56 1.02
CA GLU A 409 -28.58 -19.88 1.53
C GLU A 409 -27.40 -20.71 2.03
N HIS A 410 -26.36 -20.85 1.21
CA HIS A 410 -25.24 -21.74 1.51
C HIS A 410 -24.24 -21.13 2.50
N TYR A 411 -23.93 -19.84 2.39
CA TYR A 411 -22.88 -19.23 3.21
C TYR A 411 -23.35 -18.72 4.56
N HIS A 412 -24.64 -18.37 4.75
CA HIS A 412 -25.16 -18.07 6.10
C HIS A 412 -24.96 -19.25 7.05
N LYS A 413 -25.24 -20.47 6.58
CA LYS A 413 -25.00 -21.70 7.33
C LYS A 413 -23.55 -21.84 7.81
N VAL A 414 -22.57 -21.42 7.00
CA VAL A 414 -21.14 -21.44 7.37
C VAL A 414 -20.81 -20.44 8.48
N ALA A 415 -21.48 -19.28 8.50
CA ALA A 415 -21.29 -18.29 9.55
C ALA A 415 -21.93 -18.72 10.87
N GLU A 416 -23.11 -19.36 10.80
CA GLU A 416 -23.88 -19.87 11.95
C GLU A 416 -23.20 -21.09 12.59
N GLU A 417 -22.81 -22.10 11.80
CA GLU A 417 -22.10 -23.30 12.29
C GLU A 417 -20.62 -23.02 12.64
N GLY A 418 -19.99 -22.12 11.90
CA GLY A 418 -18.55 -21.85 11.97
C GLY A 418 -17.68 -22.78 11.11
N ILE A 419 -16.39 -22.50 11.15
CA ILE A 419 -15.33 -23.27 10.50
C ILE A 419 -14.56 -24.03 11.58
N VAL A 420 -14.83 -25.33 11.67
CA VAL A 420 -14.09 -26.24 12.54
C VAL A 420 -12.79 -26.65 11.86
N LEU A 421 -11.68 -26.52 12.58
CA LEU A 421 -10.33 -26.94 12.18
C LEU A 421 -9.69 -27.70 13.35
N GLY A 422 -9.46 -29.00 13.18
CA GLY A 422 -9.17 -29.88 14.32
C GLY A 422 -10.32 -29.81 15.34
N LEU A 423 -9.99 -29.62 16.61
CA LEU A 423 -10.97 -29.29 17.66
C LEU A 423 -10.95 -27.80 18.05
N ARG A 424 -10.79 -26.88 17.08
CA ARG A 424 -11.00 -25.43 17.27
C ARG A 424 -12.12 -24.96 16.34
N CYS A 425 -13.11 -24.23 16.88
CA CYS A 425 -14.17 -23.63 16.08
C CYS A 425 -13.90 -22.14 15.89
N TYR A 426 -13.86 -21.72 14.62
CA TYR A 426 -13.69 -20.33 14.20
C TYR A 426 -15.03 -19.79 13.72
N ARG A 427 -15.48 -18.64 14.24
CA ARG A 427 -16.75 -17.99 13.85
C ARG A 427 -16.51 -16.61 13.26
N PHE A 428 -17.45 -16.14 12.44
CA PHE A 428 -17.38 -14.84 11.78
C PHE A 428 -17.17 -13.71 12.79
N PHE A 429 -16.22 -12.81 12.50
CA PHE A 429 -15.86 -11.74 13.42
C PHE A 429 -15.98 -10.36 12.77
N LEU A 430 -15.42 -10.18 11.57
CA LEU A 430 -15.52 -8.94 10.78
C LEU A 430 -15.16 -9.15 9.31
N TYR A 431 -15.42 -8.14 8.48
CA TYR A 431 -14.91 -8.07 7.11
C TYR A 431 -14.34 -6.69 6.78
N LYS A 432 -13.54 -6.60 5.72
CA LYS A 432 -12.96 -5.36 5.20
C LYS A 432 -12.68 -5.48 3.70
N ASP A 433 -12.97 -4.42 2.95
CA ASP A 433 -12.61 -4.33 1.53
C ASP A 433 -11.11 -4.60 1.30
N GLY A 434 -10.78 -5.35 0.26
CA GLY A 434 -9.39 -5.57 -0.13
C GLY A 434 -8.73 -4.27 -0.59
N GLY A 435 -7.61 -3.92 0.05
CA GLY A 435 -6.80 -2.78 -0.33
C GLY A 435 -6.14 -2.93 -1.71
N LYS A 436 -5.51 -1.84 -2.20
CA LYS A 436 -4.88 -1.74 -3.52
C LYS A 436 -4.02 -2.94 -3.90
N GLU A 437 -3.20 -3.46 -2.97
CA GLU A 437 -2.31 -4.61 -3.19
C GLU A 437 -3.05 -5.86 -3.72
N ASN A 438 -4.22 -6.18 -3.15
CA ASN A 438 -4.98 -7.36 -3.59
C ASN A 438 -5.61 -7.12 -4.96
N LYS A 439 -6.09 -5.89 -5.22
CA LYS A 439 -6.69 -5.52 -6.52
C LYS A 439 -5.68 -5.59 -7.65
N MET A 440 -4.49 -5.00 -7.49
CA MET A 440 -3.42 -5.11 -8.49
C MET A 440 -2.93 -6.56 -8.69
N LYS A 441 -2.87 -7.37 -7.63
CA LYS A 441 -2.51 -8.79 -7.73
C LYS A 441 -3.60 -9.68 -8.33
N GLU A 442 -4.87 -9.26 -8.30
CA GLU A 442 -5.99 -9.95 -8.98
C GLU A 442 -6.12 -9.46 -10.44
N GLU A 443 -5.96 -8.15 -10.70
CA GLU A 443 -5.91 -7.58 -12.05
C GLU A 443 -4.80 -8.22 -12.92
N ASN A 444 -3.57 -8.36 -12.40
CA ASN A 444 -2.47 -9.04 -13.09
C ASN A 444 -2.68 -10.56 -13.31
N ARG A 445 -3.74 -11.16 -12.73
CA ARG A 445 -4.09 -12.58 -12.90
C ARG A 445 -5.31 -12.81 -13.78
N GLU A 446 -6.06 -11.75 -14.11
CA GLU A 446 -7.33 -11.83 -14.85
C GLU A 446 -7.18 -11.49 -16.35
N GLU A 447 -5.98 -11.14 -16.85
CA GLU A 447 -5.75 -10.90 -18.30
C GLU A 447 -6.09 -12.12 -19.18
N GLU A 448 -6.12 -13.35 -18.64
CA GLU A 448 -6.54 -14.55 -19.36
C GLU A 448 -7.99 -15.02 -19.08
N ASN A 449 -8.70 -14.48 -18.07
CA ASN A 449 -10.09 -14.88 -17.78
C ASN A 449 -10.91 -13.78 -17.08
N LYS A 450 -11.85 -13.17 -17.82
CA LYS A 450 -12.69 -12.06 -17.36
C LYS A 450 -13.84 -12.51 -16.45
N LYS A 451 -13.66 -12.38 -15.13
CA LYS A 451 -14.75 -12.24 -14.14
C LYS A 451 -14.21 -11.47 -12.93
N CYS A 452 -14.42 -10.16 -12.90
CA CYS A 452 -13.89 -9.25 -11.88
C CYS A 452 -14.40 -9.62 -10.47
N THR A 453 -13.58 -10.33 -9.70
CA THR A 453 -13.95 -10.78 -8.35
C THR A 453 -13.64 -9.71 -7.31
N SER A 454 -14.50 -9.54 -6.29
CA SER A 454 -14.25 -8.51 -5.28
C SER A 454 -13.34 -9.01 -4.14
N SER A 455 -12.32 -8.20 -3.83
CA SER A 455 -11.18 -8.57 -2.99
C SER A 455 -11.44 -8.53 -1.47
N VAL A 456 -12.70 -8.59 -1.04
CA VAL A 456 -13.13 -8.43 0.37
C VAL A 456 -12.52 -9.52 1.27
N ARG A 457 -11.71 -9.11 2.26
CA ARG A 457 -11.15 -10.02 3.28
C ARG A 457 -12.17 -10.20 4.40
N CYS A 458 -12.61 -11.44 4.62
CA CYS A 458 -13.43 -11.82 5.77
C CYS A 458 -12.55 -12.45 6.85
N TYR A 459 -12.87 -12.24 8.13
CA TYR A 459 -12.07 -12.69 9.27
C TYR A 459 -12.95 -13.47 10.24
N PHE A 460 -12.50 -14.67 10.57
CA PHE A 460 -13.11 -15.55 11.56
C PHE A 460 -12.13 -15.70 12.74
N VAL A 461 -12.63 -15.76 13.97
CA VAL A 461 -11.82 -15.92 15.18
C VAL A 461 -12.19 -17.19 15.94
N ARG A 462 -11.22 -17.79 16.62
CA ARG A 462 -11.46 -18.95 17.49
C ARG A 462 -12.34 -18.55 18.67
N THR A 463 -13.51 -19.16 18.78
CA THR A 463 -14.44 -18.98 19.91
C THR A 463 -14.49 -20.17 20.85
N GLU A 464 -14.25 -21.38 20.34
CA GLU A 464 -14.36 -22.63 21.11
C GLU A 464 -13.16 -23.54 20.86
N SER A 465 -12.94 -24.46 21.79
CA SER A 465 -11.94 -25.50 21.62
C SER A 465 -12.30 -26.78 22.38
N GLY A 466 -12.23 -27.92 21.70
CA GLY A 466 -12.36 -29.26 22.28
C GLY A 466 -11.06 -29.84 22.83
N TRP A 467 -9.97 -29.08 22.92
CA TRP A 467 -8.65 -29.55 23.34
C TRP A 467 -8.36 -29.26 24.82
N ASN A 468 -8.15 -30.29 25.65
CA ASN A 468 -7.85 -30.11 27.09
C ASN A 468 -6.45 -29.54 27.37
N MET A 469 -5.51 -29.72 26.44
CA MET A 469 -4.12 -29.26 26.55
C MET A 469 -3.86 -27.94 25.82
N ASP A 470 -4.89 -27.34 25.22
CA ASP A 470 -4.76 -26.09 24.49
C ASP A 470 -4.70 -24.91 25.46
N GLU A 471 -4.01 -23.85 25.06
CA GLU A 471 -3.70 -22.74 25.96
C GLU A 471 -4.95 -21.92 26.25
N PRO A 472 -5.12 -21.38 27.48
CA PRO A 472 -6.15 -20.40 27.78
C PRO A 472 -6.06 -19.22 26.81
N TYR A 473 -7.12 -18.99 26.04
CA TYR A 473 -7.21 -17.90 25.06
C TYR A 473 -8.25 -16.87 25.51
N ILE A 474 -7.99 -15.60 25.20
CA ILE A 474 -8.71 -14.44 25.76
C ILE A 474 -10.22 -14.41 25.44
N LEU A 475 -10.65 -15.13 24.40
CA LEU A 475 -12.05 -15.25 23.98
C LEU A 475 -12.79 -16.48 24.53
N SER A 476 -12.12 -17.33 25.33
CA SER A 476 -12.75 -18.54 25.87
C SER A 476 -13.95 -18.18 26.75
N GLY A 477 -15.09 -18.82 26.49
CA GLY A 477 -16.34 -18.58 27.21
C GLY A 477 -17.05 -17.26 26.89
N ARG A 478 -16.58 -16.50 25.88
CA ARG A 478 -17.22 -15.25 25.45
C ARG A 478 -18.14 -15.47 24.24
N THR A 479 -19.24 -14.72 24.19
CA THR A 479 -20.04 -14.56 22.96
C THR A 479 -19.28 -13.73 21.91
N ILE A 480 -19.72 -13.73 20.65
CA ILE A 480 -19.09 -12.89 19.62
C ILE A 480 -19.22 -11.40 19.96
N GLY A 481 -20.36 -10.94 20.45
CA GLY A 481 -20.54 -9.57 20.91
C GLY A 481 -19.53 -9.20 22.00
N GLN A 482 -19.43 -10.01 23.06
CA GLN A 482 -18.45 -9.83 24.14
C GLN A 482 -16.99 -9.87 23.66
N ALA A 483 -16.70 -10.68 22.63
CA ALA A 483 -15.40 -10.75 21.99
C ALA A 483 -15.06 -9.51 21.15
N ARG A 484 -16.06 -8.83 20.57
CA ARG A 484 -15.88 -7.52 19.91
C ARG A 484 -15.71 -6.39 20.93
N ASP A 485 -16.52 -6.41 22.00
CA ASP A 485 -16.51 -5.41 23.07
C ASP A 485 -15.13 -5.29 23.77
N LEU A 486 -14.35 -6.37 23.79
CA LEU A 486 -12.94 -6.41 24.24
C LEU A 486 -12.02 -5.41 23.53
N PHE A 487 -12.28 -5.10 22.25
CA PHE A 487 -11.45 -4.19 21.46
C PHE A 487 -11.95 -2.74 21.50
N MET A 488 -13.26 -2.57 21.47
CA MET A 488 -13.97 -1.30 21.57
C MET A 488 -15.44 -1.57 21.86
N HIS A 489 -16.13 -0.66 22.51
CA HIS A 489 -17.57 -0.75 22.80
C HIS A 489 -18.41 -0.53 21.52
N ILE A 490 -18.30 -1.46 20.57
CA ILE A 490 -18.82 -1.33 19.20
C ILE A 490 -20.36 -1.22 19.14
N ARG A 491 -21.05 -1.62 20.21
CA ARG A 491 -22.51 -1.46 20.37
C ARG A 491 -22.96 0.00 20.42
N THR A 492 -22.11 0.95 20.80
CA THR A 492 -22.48 2.39 20.81
C THR A 492 -22.62 3.02 19.41
N VAL A 493 -22.48 2.25 18.33
CA VAL A 493 -22.56 2.77 16.96
C VAL A 493 -24.01 2.99 16.55
N LEU A 494 -24.34 4.18 16.06
CA LEU A 494 -25.72 4.55 15.71
C LEU A 494 -26.34 3.78 14.53
N THR A 495 -25.54 3.18 13.63
CA THR A 495 -26.05 2.45 12.45
C THR A 495 -25.24 1.21 12.11
N LEU A 496 -25.90 0.15 11.62
CA LEU A 496 -25.23 -1.07 11.14
C LEU A 496 -24.16 -0.79 10.05
N ALA A 497 -24.42 0.16 9.14
CA ALA A 497 -23.47 0.53 8.09
C ALA A 497 -22.13 1.04 8.65
N LYS A 498 -22.17 1.77 9.77
CA LYS A 498 -20.96 2.24 10.47
C LYS A 498 -20.30 1.12 11.28
N TYR A 499 -21.05 0.12 11.76
CA TYR A 499 -20.56 -0.92 12.70
C TYR A 499 -19.31 -1.63 12.18
N MET A 500 -19.39 -2.34 11.04
CA MET A 500 -18.22 -3.07 10.51
C MET A 500 -17.11 -2.15 10.03
N LEU A 501 -17.43 -0.96 9.50
CA LEU A 501 -16.44 0.02 9.09
C LEU A 501 -15.63 0.59 10.27
N ARG A 502 -16.24 0.78 11.45
CA ARG A 502 -15.52 1.16 12.67
C ARG A 502 -14.77 -0.02 13.26
N PHE A 503 -15.39 -1.19 13.32
CA PHE A 503 -14.76 -2.37 13.91
C PHE A 503 -13.52 -2.83 13.12
N ALA A 504 -13.54 -2.72 11.80
CA ALA A 504 -12.42 -3.02 10.90
C ALA A 504 -11.16 -2.13 11.09
N LEU A 505 -11.18 -1.17 12.02
CA LEU A 505 -9.97 -0.46 12.48
C LEU A 505 -8.94 -1.44 13.09
N ILE A 506 -9.37 -2.51 13.78
CA ILE A 506 -8.47 -3.49 14.42
C ILE A 506 -7.68 -4.36 13.42
N VAL A 507 -8.14 -4.43 12.17
CA VAL A 507 -7.42 -5.08 11.04
C VAL A 507 -6.70 -4.07 10.14
N SER A 508 -6.25 -2.95 10.73
CA SER A 508 -5.24 -2.08 10.14
C SER A 508 -3.84 -2.71 10.32
N LYS A 509 -2.98 -2.69 9.30
CA LYS A 509 -1.57 -3.12 9.43
C LYS A 509 -0.78 -2.00 10.11
N THR A 510 -0.41 -2.20 11.38
CA THR A 510 0.08 -1.13 12.27
C THR A 510 1.33 -1.53 13.03
N ILE A 511 2.09 -0.55 13.52
CA ILE A 511 3.17 -0.73 14.50
C ILE A 511 2.63 -0.26 15.85
N THR A 512 2.70 -1.10 16.88
CA THR A 512 2.26 -0.70 18.23
C THR A 512 3.37 0.14 18.84
N LEU A 513 3.01 1.30 19.38
CA LEU A 513 3.94 2.14 20.14
C LEU A 513 4.15 1.54 21.53
N ASP A 514 5.41 1.44 21.95
CA ASP A 514 5.81 0.87 23.24
C ASP A 514 5.63 1.89 24.38
N VAL A 515 4.39 1.99 24.85
CA VAL A 515 3.92 2.90 25.90
C VAL A 515 2.91 2.18 26.80
N ASP A 516 3.04 2.37 28.11
CA ASP A 516 1.96 2.07 29.05
C ASP A 516 0.95 3.21 28.99
N LEU A 517 -0.27 2.93 28.54
CA LEU A 517 -1.32 3.93 28.41
C LEU A 517 -1.98 4.27 29.75
N SER A 518 -1.70 3.54 30.84
CA SER A 518 -2.10 3.94 32.19
C SER A 518 -1.30 5.16 32.70
N GLU A 519 -0.08 5.36 32.18
CA GLU A 519 0.78 6.50 32.49
C GLU A 519 0.60 7.70 31.52
N VAL A 520 -0.31 7.58 30.53
CA VAL A 520 -0.52 8.59 29.48
C VAL A 520 -1.81 9.36 29.70
N LEU A 521 -1.70 10.68 29.76
CA LEU A 521 -2.82 11.58 29.94
C LEU A 521 -3.52 11.86 28.60
N VAL A 522 -4.52 11.04 28.28
CA VAL A 522 -5.42 11.24 27.14
C VAL A 522 -6.53 12.23 27.53
N LYS A 523 -6.55 13.43 26.92
CA LYS A 523 -7.60 14.44 27.11
C LYS A 523 -8.45 14.60 25.85
N LEU A 524 -9.75 14.72 26.04
CA LEU A 524 -10.67 15.21 25.01
C LEU A 524 -10.67 16.74 25.04
N ILE A 525 -10.40 17.38 23.92
CA ILE A 525 -10.57 18.82 23.69
C ILE A 525 -11.62 19.01 22.58
N ASP A 526 -12.36 20.12 22.58
CA ASP A 526 -13.41 20.37 21.57
C ASP A 526 -12.85 20.46 20.14
N ASP A 527 -13.70 20.32 19.12
CA ASP A 527 -13.32 20.68 17.74
C ASP A 527 -13.50 22.19 17.50
N GLU A 528 -12.54 22.82 16.82
CA GLU A 528 -12.61 24.25 16.50
C GLU A 528 -13.73 24.51 15.48
N PRO A 529 -14.74 25.35 15.79
CA PRO A 529 -15.85 25.61 14.87
C PRO A 529 -15.45 26.53 13.72
N CYS A 530 -16.05 26.35 12.56
CA CYS A 530 -16.02 27.36 11.50
C CYS A 530 -16.92 28.54 11.88
N LEU A 531 -16.46 29.76 11.61
CA LEU A 531 -17.14 31.00 12.00
C LEU A 531 -17.47 31.87 10.78
N ASP A 532 -18.65 32.48 10.77
CA ASP A 532 -19.04 33.48 9.79
C ASP A 532 -18.32 34.83 10.00
N GLU A 533 -18.60 35.80 9.12
CA GLU A 533 -18.05 37.16 9.18
C GLU A 533 -18.51 37.96 10.43
N HIS A 534 -19.43 37.43 11.22
CA HIS A 534 -19.90 38.00 12.49
C HIS A 534 -19.41 37.20 13.71
N GLY A 535 -18.57 36.18 13.51
CA GLY A 535 -18.02 35.34 14.59
C GLY A 535 -19.00 34.28 15.12
N LYS A 536 -20.04 33.93 14.36
CA LYS A 536 -21.04 32.92 14.74
C LYS A 536 -20.74 31.58 14.06
N GLU A 537 -21.01 30.48 14.77
CA GLU A 537 -20.81 29.11 14.25
C GLU A 537 -21.61 28.85 12.96
N VAL A 538 -20.94 28.28 11.96
CA VAL A 538 -21.52 27.89 10.67
C VAL A 538 -22.04 26.45 10.71
N PHE A 539 -23.26 26.24 10.20
CA PHE A 539 -23.90 24.93 10.12
C PHE A 539 -24.25 24.57 8.67
N ARG A 540 -24.13 23.28 8.32
CA ARG A 540 -24.57 22.70 7.04
C ARG A 540 -25.39 21.44 7.35
N ASP A 541 -26.57 21.32 6.76
CA ASP A 541 -27.48 20.18 6.95
C ASP A 541 -27.80 19.81 8.43
N GLY A 542 -27.67 20.79 9.33
CA GLY A 542 -27.87 20.64 10.77
C GLY A 542 -26.61 20.26 11.57
N GLU A 543 -25.49 19.95 10.92
CA GLU A 543 -24.20 19.69 11.56
C GLU A 543 -23.32 20.94 11.57
N ARG A 544 -22.55 21.13 12.65
CA ARG A 544 -21.62 22.26 12.81
C ARG A 544 -20.37 22.01 11.98
N LEU A 545 -19.99 22.96 11.12
CA LEU A 545 -18.73 22.88 10.37
C LEU A 545 -17.54 23.12 11.33
N ILE A 546 -16.45 22.38 11.11
CA ILE A 546 -15.26 22.41 11.98
C ILE A 546 -13.97 22.50 11.17
N HIS A 547 -12.95 23.12 11.76
CA HIS A 547 -11.62 23.27 11.18
C HIS A 547 -10.66 22.13 11.53
N THR A 548 -11.01 21.23 12.46
CA THR A 548 -10.09 20.24 13.02
C THR A 548 -10.49 18.78 12.83
N ASP A 549 -11.33 18.46 11.84
CA ASP A 549 -11.81 17.09 11.65
C ASP A 549 -10.65 16.10 11.50
N GLY A 550 -10.55 15.17 12.46
CA GLY A 550 -9.59 14.07 12.42
C GLY A 550 -8.19 14.37 12.95
N THR A 551 -7.89 15.58 13.44
CA THR A 551 -6.57 15.92 14.00
C THR A 551 -6.57 16.28 15.50
N GLY A 552 -5.55 15.79 16.21
CA GLY A 552 -5.27 16.06 17.61
C GLY A 552 -3.82 16.47 17.84
N LEU A 553 -3.38 16.45 19.11
CA LEU A 553 -2.01 16.85 19.49
C LEU A 553 -1.35 15.75 20.34
N ILE A 554 -0.02 15.68 20.29
CA ILE A 554 0.79 14.72 21.08
C ILE A 554 2.05 15.41 21.63
N SER A 555 2.42 15.07 22.87
CA SER A 555 3.63 15.59 23.51
C SER A 555 4.90 15.07 22.84
N GLU A 556 5.96 15.87 22.92
CA GLU A 556 7.23 15.60 22.22
C GLU A 556 7.86 14.25 22.61
N ASP A 557 7.81 13.89 23.90
CA ASP A 557 8.39 12.65 24.45
C ASP A 557 7.73 11.37 23.89
N LEU A 558 6.41 11.39 23.72
CA LEU A 558 5.68 10.26 23.12
C LEU A 558 5.99 10.14 21.63
N ALA A 559 6.09 11.27 20.92
CA ALA A 559 6.43 11.27 19.50
C ALA A 559 7.87 10.84 19.22
N GLN A 560 8.83 11.08 20.13
CA GLN A 560 10.20 10.56 20.01
C GLN A 560 10.25 9.02 20.12
N LYS A 561 9.39 8.39 20.93
CA LYS A 561 9.25 6.93 20.97
C LYS A 561 8.81 6.33 19.63
N CYS A 562 8.04 7.07 18.84
CA CYS A 562 7.62 6.64 17.50
C CYS A 562 8.84 6.42 16.57
N THR A 563 9.87 7.25 16.66
CA THR A 563 11.14 7.04 15.94
C THR A 563 11.75 5.71 16.34
N TYR A 564 12.06 5.52 17.64
CA TYR A 564 12.66 4.29 18.17
C TYR A 564 11.90 3.00 17.82
N SER A 565 10.56 3.05 17.83
CA SER A 565 9.71 1.90 17.48
C SER A 565 9.82 1.49 16.00
N ASN A 566 10.15 2.43 15.10
CA ASN A 566 10.42 2.17 13.69
C ASN A 566 11.91 1.87 13.40
N SER A 567 12.81 2.17 14.35
CA SER A 567 14.27 2.27 14.11
C SER A 567 15.11 1.37 15.01
N LYS A 568 14.68 0.13 15.31
CA LYS A 568 15.53 -0.88 15.96
C LYS A 568 16.74 -1.24 15.07
N GLY A 569 17.81 -0.44 15.17
CA GLY A 569 19.08 -0.59 14.46
C GLY A 569 19.39 0.43 13.35
N LYS A 570 18.79 1.62 13.33
CA LYS A 570 19.09 2.66 12.32
C LYS A 570 19.69 3.95 12.87
N LEU A 571 20.44 4.64 12.02
CA LEU A 571 20.77 6.06 12.14
C LEU A 571 19.52 6.87 12.52
N LEU A 572 19.66 7.83 13.42
CA LEU A 572 18.56 8.64 13.97
C LEU A 572 17.75 9.34 12.86
N GLU A 573 16.63 8.73 12.46
CA GLU A 573 15.61 9.43 11.68
C GLU A 573 15.03 10.58 12.51
N PRO A 574 14.85 11.79 11.94
CA PRO A 574 14.28 12.90 12.68
C PRO A 574 12.87 12.58 13.16
N GLN A 575 12.51 13.14 14.31
CA GLN A 575 11.19 13.01 14.91
C GLN A 575 10.09 13.37 13.90
N PRO A 576 9.05 12.53 13.73
CA PRO A 576 7.95 12.82 12.83
C PRO A 576 7.10 13.99 13.38
N LEU A 577 6.72 14.90 12.50
CA LEU A 577 5.85 16.04 12.79
C LEU A 577 4.38 15.62 13.00
N LEU A 578 3.89 14.71 12.16
CA LEU A 578 2.55 14.12 12.24
C LEU A 578 2.64 12.60 12.36
N ILE A 579 1.76 12.03 13.18
CA ILE A 579 1.60 10.58 13.33
C ILE A 579 0.14 10.23 13.02
N GLN A 580 -0.09 9.42 11.98
CA GLN A 580 -1.41 8.87 11.70
C GLN A 580 -1.64 7.62 12.56
N LEU A 581 -2.61 7.67 13.47
CA LEU A 581 -2.80 6.68 14.52
C LEU A 581 -4.15 5.97 14.47
N ARG A 582 -4.25 4.85 15.19
CA ARG A 582 -5.49 4.36 15.78
C ARG A 582 -5.21 4.13 17.25
N LEU A 583 -6.03 4.70 18.14
CA LEU A 583 -5.86 4.58 19.58
C LEU A 583 -7.10 3.89 20.14
N PHE A 584 -6.89 2.72 20.75
CA PHE A 584 -7.89 2.00 21.52
C PHE A 584 -7.62 2.31 22.99
N TYR A 585 -8.59 2.88 23.69
CA TYR A 585 -8.40 3.37 25.05
C TYR A 585 -9.71 3.31 25.85
N ASN A 586 -9.74 2.47 26.89
CA ASN A 586 -10.87 2.26 27.79
C ASN A 586 -12.20 2.05 27.03
N GLY A 587 -12.17 1.15 26.05
CA GLY A 587 -13.29 0.81 25.16
C GLY A 587 -13.63 1.84 24.07
N SER A 588 -13.01 3.02 24.06
CA SER A 588 -13.13 3.97 22.94
C SER A 588 -12.20 3.59 21.77
N ALA A 589 -12.54 4.06 20.57
CA ALA A 589 -11.69 3.92 19.38
C ALA A 589 -11.54 5.25 18.65
N VAL A 590 -10.32 5.75 18.62
CA VAL A 590 -9.93 7.02 17.99
C VAL A 590 -9.21 6.72 16.67
N LYS A 591 -9.57 7.43 15.59
CA LYS A 591 -8.84 7.43 14.31
C LYS A 591 -8.57 8.88 13.93
N GLY A 592 -7.31 9.19 13.64
CA GLY A 592 -6.90 10.53 13.24
C GLY A 592 -5.40 10.65 12.98
N THR A 593 -4.95 11.89 12.79
CA THR A 593 -3.56 12.30 12.98
C THR A 593 -3.36 12.97 14.33
N VAL A 594 -2.12 12.99 14.82
CA VAL A 594 -1.71 13.86 15.93
C VAL A 594 -0.45 14.64 15.54
N LEU A 595 -0.50 15.95 15.77
CA LEU A 595 0.60 16.89 15.57
C LEU A 595 1.46 16.97 16.84
N VAL A 596 2.78 16.96 16.68
CA VAL A 596 3.71 17.20 17.80
C VAL A 596 3.59 18.64 18.29
N ASP A 597 3.27 18.81 19.57
CA ASP A 597 3.19 20.11 20.24
C ASP A 597 4.09 20.14 21.47
N LYS A 598 5.20 20.89 21.37
CA LYS A 598 6.22 21.06 22.43
C LYS A 598 5.71 21.79 23.68
N ARG A 599 4.54 22.44 23.61
CA ARG A 599 3.91 23.12 24.75
C ARG A 599 3.16 22.13 25.66
N LEU A 600 2.88 20.92 25.18
CA LEU A 600 2.18 19.92 25.97
C LEU A 600 3.08 19.35 27.08
N PRO A 601 2.54 19.10 28.29
CA PRO A 601 3.25 18.34 29.31
C PRO A 601 3.65 16.95 28.78
N PRO A 602 4.76 16.36 29.27
CA PRO A 602 5.15 15.00 28.91
C PRO A 602 4.01 13.99 29.09
N ARG A 603 4.04 12.92 28.29
CA ARG A 603 3.03 11.84 28.30
C ARG A 603 1.58 12.32 28.08
N THR A 604 1.36 13.36 27.26
CA THR A 604 0.02 13.91 26.98
C THR A 604 -0.41 13.66 25.53
N ILE A 605 -1.67 13.25 25.35
CA ILE A 605 -2.33 13.18 24.04
C ILE A 605 -3.63 13.98 24.12
N HIS A 606 -3.85 14.92 23.22
CA HIS A 606 -5.14 15.56 23.02
C HIS A 606 -5.84 14.95 21.81
N ILE A 607 -7.07 14.48 22.02
CA ILE A 607 -7.98 13.97 20.98
C ILE A 607 -9.20 14.89 20.86
N ARG A 608 -9.86 14.91 19.71
CA ARG A 608 -11.08 15.71 19.44
C ARG A 608 -12.31 14.83 19.16
N PRO A 609 -13.55 15.33 19.39
CA PRO A 609 -14.79 14.59 19.09
C PRO A 609 -14.84 14.00 17.68
N SER A 610 -14.36 14.74 16.68
CA SER A 610 -14.23 14.30 15.28
C SER A 610 -13.39 13.02 15.14
N MET A 611 -12.34 12.85 15.95
CA MET A 611 -11.47 11.67 15.95
C MET A 611 -12.11 10.45 16.62
N LEU A 612 -13.05 10.64 17.55
CA LEU A 612 -13.73 9.57 18.29
C LEU A 612 -14.72 8.83 17.39
N LYS A 613 -14.28 7.70 16.83
CA LYS A 613 -15.11 6.88 15.95
C LYS A 613 -15.99 5.88 16.75
N ILE A 614 -15.62 5.57 18.00
CA ILE A 614 -16.40 4.85 19.04
C ILE A 614 -16.20 5.54 20.39
N LYS A 615 -17.26 5.65 21.20
CA LYS A 615 -17.24 6.26 22.54
C LYS A 615 -17.30 5.18 23.64
N THR A 616 -16.82 5.49 24.84
CA THR A 616 -16.97 4.62 26.02
C THR A 616 -18.38 4.73 26.59
N TYR A 617 -19.00 3.62 27.02
CA TYR A 617 -20.25 3.67 27.79
C TYR A 617 -20.00 4.32 29.17
N PRO A 618 -20.80 5.30 29.62
CA PRO A 618 -20.66 5.89 30.95
C PRO A 618 -20.75 4.86 32.09
N GLU A 619 -21.62 3.86 31.94
CA GLU A 619 -21.84 2.76 32.90
C GLU A 619 -20.66 1.77 32.97
N LEU A 620 -19.75 1.81 31.99
CA LEU A 620 -18.50 1.03 31.96
C LEU A 620 -17.26 1.88 32.27
N SER A 621 -17.44 3.11 32.77
CA SER A 621 -16.31 3.94 33.23
C SER A 621 -15.75 3.38 34.55
N GLY A 622 -14.62 2.67 34.46
CA GLY A 622 -14.04 1.88 35.56
C GLY A 622 -13.66 0.43 35.16
N VAL A 623 -13.92 0.04 33.91
CA VAL A 623 -13.48 -1.22 33.29
C VAL A 623 -12.00 -1.52 33.54
N GLN A 624 -11.69 -2.78 33.88
CA GLN A 624 -10.30 -3.28 33.92
C GLN A 624 -9.72 -3.36 32.51
N SER A 625 -9.11 -2.26 32.10
CA SER A 625 -8.35 -2.14 30.86
C SER A 625 -6.92 -2.64 31.04
N VAL A 626 -6.38 -3.31 30.04
CA VAL A 626 -5.01 -3.86 30.04
C VAL A 626 -4.30 -3.46 28.74
N ASN A 627 -3.01 -3.12 28.77
CA ASN A 627 -2.30 -2.78 27.55
C ASN A 627 -2.12 -4.03 26.67
N SER A 628 -2.11 -3.85 25.35
CA SER A 628 -1.90 -4.96 24.40
C SER A 628 -0.57 -5.70 24.60
N LEU A 629 0.48 -5.01 25.08
CA LEU A 629 1.78 -5.61 25.41
C LEU A 629 1.72 -6.50 26.67
N ASP A 630 0.91 -6.15 27.65
CA ASP A 630 0.70 -6.94 28.87
C ASP A 630 -0.03 -8.24 28.55
N ILE A 631 -0.96 -8.23 27.60
CA ILE A 631 -1.65 -9.43 27.09
C ILE A 631 -0.67 -10.38 26.39
N VAL A 632 0.23 -9.85 25.55
CA VAL A 632 1.30 -10.66 24.92
C VAL A 632 2.19 -11.30 26.00
N SER A 633 2.58 -10.52 27.01
CA SER A 633 3.42 -10.99 28.13
C SER A 633 2.71 -12.03 29.00
N ALA A 634 1.42 -11.82 29.32
CA ALA A 634 0.59 -12.75 30.07
C ALA A 634 0.34 -14.05 29.31
N ARG A 635 0.13 -13.99 27.99
CA ARG A 635 0.04 -15.17 27.12
C ARG A 635 1.34 -15.98 27.14
N ASN A 636 2.49 -15.32 26.94
CA ASN A 636 3.80 -15.98 26.99
C ASN A 636 4.04 -16.64 28.37
N ALA A 637 3.51 -16.04 29.45
CA ALA A 637 3.54 -16.58 30.80
C ALA A 637 2.36 -17.53 31.15
N LYS A 638 1.50 -17.89 30.18
CA LYS A 638 0.32 -18.77 30.32
C LYS A 638 -0.65 -18.39 31.46
N LYS A 639 -0.79 -17.10 31.74
CA LYS A 639 -1.72 -16.57 32.77
C LYS A 639 -3.15 -16.47 32.24
N SER A 640 -4.13 -16.64 33.12
CA SER A 640 -5.55 -16.42 32.78
C SER A 640 -5.84 -14.95 32.49
N LEU A 641 -6.60 -14.69 31.42
CA LEU A 641 -7.03 -13.37 30.96
C LEU A 641 -8.56 -13.17 31.05
N SER A 642 -9.25 -14.02 31.81
CA SER A 642 -10.72 -14.03 31.91
C SER A 642 -11.32 -12.73 32.46
N GLY A 643 -10.57 -11.98 33.29
CA GLY A 643 -11.00 -10.69 33.84
C GLY A 643 -10.82 -9.48 32.92
N VAL A 644 -10.11 -9.60 31.79
CA VAL A 644 -9.86 -8.45 30.90
C VAL A 644 -11.16 -8.00 30.23
N GLN A 645 -11.47 -6.72 30.33
CA GLN A 645 -12.72 -6.15 29.82
C GLN A 645 -12.51 -5.27 28.59
N SER A 646 -11.40 -4.53 28.50
CA SER A 646 -10.97 -3.88 27.24
C SER A 646 -9.45 -3.84 27.08
N VAL A 647 -8.98 -3.72 25.83
CA VAL A 647 -7.56 -3.65 25.49
C VAL A 647 -7.15 -2.24 25.06
N ASN A 648 -6.15 -1.69 25.75
CA ASN A 648 -5.55 -0.40 25.42
C ASN A 648 -4.38 -0.61 24.43
N SER A 649 -4.33 0.20 23.36
CA SER A 649 -3.22 0.15 22.39
C SER A 649 -3.10 1.41 21.55
N PHE A 650 -1.88 1.91 21.39
CA PHE A 650 -1.55 2.98 20.44
C PHE A 650 -0.94 2.34 19.19
N GLU A 651 -1.64 2.44 18.05
CA GLU A 651 -1.31 1.77 16.80
C GLU A 651 -0.95 2.79 15.71
N ILE A 652 0.34 2.90 15.39
CA ILE A 652 0.88 3.78 14.33
C ILE A 652 0.61 3.14 12.97
N VAL A 653 0.05 3.92 12.04
CA VAL A 653 -0.11 3.53 10.63
C VAL A 653 0.95 4.18 9.76
N SER A 654 1.03 5.51 9.81
CA SER A 654 1.98 6.31 9.02
C SER A 654 2.48 7.50 9.81
N THR A 655 3.49 8.17 9.27
CA THR A 655 4.09 9.39 9.80
C THR A 655 4.28 10.39 8.67
N SER A 656 4.40 11.67 8.99
CA SER A 656 5.00 12.66 8.08
C SER A 656 6.42 12.22 7.76
N ASN A 657 6.72 11.98 6.49
CA ASN A 657 8.05 11.64 5.99
C ASN A 657 8.34 12.48 4.75
N ARG A 658 9.60 12.51 4.33
CA ARG A 658 9.99 13.19 3.08
C ARG A 658 9.21 12.63 1.89
N SER A 659 8.60 13.51 1.08
CA SER A 659 8.02 13.13 -0.20
C SER A 659 9.08 12.51 -1.11
N GLY A 660 8.74 11.43 -1.81
CA GLY A 660 9.51 10.94 -2.95
C GLY A 660 9.36 11.86 -4.16
N ARG A 661 9.80 11.40 -5.35
CA ARG A 661 9.53 12.06 -6.62
C ARG A 661 8.02 12.23 -6.79
N THR A 662 7.58 13.44 -7.16
CA THR A 662 6.16 13.73 -7.40
C THR A 662 5.84 13.52 -8.87
N PHE A 663 4.68 12.93 -9.13
CA PHE A 663 4.21 12.61 -10.47
C PHE A 663 2.82 13.22 -10.68
N THR A 664 2.50 13.54 -11.92
CA THR A 664 1.16 13.92 -12.36
C THR A 664 0.24 12.69 -12.47
N SER A 665 -1.00 12.93 -12.88
CA SER A 665 -1.97 11.90 -13.26
C SER A 665 -2.95 12.49 -14.27
N ASN A 666 -3.63 11.65 -15.06
CA ASN A 666 -4.60 12.12 -16.06
C ASN A 666 -5.64 13.11 -15.48
N ASN A 667 -6.16 12.85 -14.27
CA ASN A 667 -7.09 13.77 -13.60
C ASN A 667 -6.43 15.13 -13.29
N LEU A 668 -5.21 15.11 -12.73
CA LEU A 668 -4.50 16.34 -12.36
C LEU A 668 -4.09 17.15 -13.60
N ILE A 669 -3.59 16.49 -14.66
CA ILE A 669 -3.26 17.12 -15.95
C ILE A 669 -4.51 17.78 -16.53
N ALA A 670 -5.64 17.05 -16.59
CA ALA A 670 -6.88 17.59 -17.11
C ALA A 670 -7.39 18.80 -16.30
N LEU A 671 -7.41 18.72 -14.96
CA LEU A 671 -7.84 19.81 -14.09
C LEU A 671 -6.93 21.05 -14.21
N LEU A 672 -5.61 20.87 -14.24
CA LEU A 672 -4.65 21.97 -14.43
C LEU A 672 -4.80 22.62 -15.81
N HIS A 673 -4.94 21.82 -16.88
CA HIS A 673 -5.11 22.33 -18.24
C HIS A 673 -6.45 23.06 -18.41
N TYR A 674 -7.54 22.53 -17.84
CA TYR A 674 -8.83 23.23 -17.79
C TYR A 674 -8.78 24.51 -16.96
N GLY A 675 -7.96 24.55 -15.91
CA GLY A 675 -7.61 25.76 -15.17
C GLY A 675 -6.77 26.76 -15.97
N GLY A 676 -6.36 26.46 -17.20
CA GLY A 676 -5.65 27.38 -18.08
C GLY A 676 -4.13 27.17 -18.15
N VAL A 677 -3.58 26.11 -17.55
CA VAL A 677 -2.17 25.74 -17.74
C VAL A 677 -1.94 25.35 -19.21
N PRO A 678 -0.96 25.95 -19.92
CA PRO A 678 -0.73 25.72 -21.35
C PRO A 678 -0.39 24.26 -21.66
N GLU A 679 -0.70 23.83 -22.88
CA GLU A 679 -0.35 22.49 -23.39
C GLU A 679 1.17 22.30 -23.42
N GLU A 680 1.88 23.36 -23.82
CA GLU A 680 3.32 23.45 -23.93
C GLU A 680 4.02 23.02 -22.63
N PHE A 681 3.49 23.41 -21.47
CA PHE A 681 4.03 23.03 -20.16
C PHE A 681 4.05 21.51 -19.95
N PHE A 682 2.95 20.82 -20.29
CA PHE A 682 2.89 19.37 -20.13
C PHE A 682 3.72 18.64 -21.19
N MET A 683 3.82 19.20 -22.40
CA MET A 683 4.62 18.63 -23.49
C MET A 683 6.13 18.82 -23.26
N GLU A 684 6.55 19.90 -22.60
CA GLU A 684 7.90 20.09 -22.06
C GLU A 684 8.20 19.03 -20.98
N LEU A 685 7.36 18.91 -19.94
CA LEU A 685 7.53 17.90 -18.88
C LEU A 685 7.59 16.48 -19.45
N LEU A 686 6.74 16.17 -20.44
CA LEU A 686 6.75 14.88 -21.13
C LEU A 686 8.06 14.64 -21.87
N GLN A 687 8.53 15.65 -22.63
CA GLN A 687 9.79 15.54 -23.38
C GLN A 687 10.96 15.27 -22.44
N THR A 688 11.10 16.06 -21.36
CA THR A 688 12.14 15.84 -20.35
C THR A 688 12.02 14.47 -19.67
N ALA A 689 10.82 14.00 -19.36
CA ALA A 689 10.63 12.68 -18.76
C ALA A 689 11.01 11.51 -19.69
N ILE A 690 10.73 11.64 -21.00
CA ILE A 690 11.16 10.67 -22.01
C ILE A 690 12.69 10.73 -22.17
N GLU A 691 13.28 11.92 -22.26
CA GLU A 691 14.73 12.11 -22.37
C GLU A 691 15.48 11.57 -21.15
N GLU A 692 14.99 11.80 -19.93
CA GLU A 692 15.56 11.20 -18.71
C GLU A 692 15.50 9.67 -18.75
N ALA A 693 14.39 9.10 -19.21
CA ALA A 693 14.21 7.65 -19.32
C ALA A 693 15.17 7.05 -20.35
N ASP A 694 15.28 7.64 -21.54
CA ASP A 694 16.08 7.10 -22.63
C ASP A 694 17.60 7.37 -22.44
N ASN A 695 17.97 8.43 -21.72
CA ASN A 695 19.37 8.75 -21.38
C ASN A 695 19.88 8.08 -20.10
N ALA A 696 19.04 7.41 -19.31
CA ALA A 696 19.43 6.80 -18.04
C ALA A 696 20.53 5.73 -18.15
N ARG A 697 20.80 5.19 -19.35
CA ARG A 697 21.93 4.28 -19.62
C ARG A 697 23.26 4.97 -19.94
N PHE A 698 23.26 6.30 -20.08
CA PHE A 698 24.43 7.13 -20.43
C PHE A 698 24.76 8.19 -19.37
N ASP A 699 23.77 8.60 -18.56
CA ASP A 699 23.95 9.54 -17.45
C ASP A 699 23.78 8.86 -16.08
N TYR A 700 24.78 9.06 -15.21
CA TYR A 700 24.78 8.52 -13.85
C TYR A 700 23.64 9.08 -12.99
N ALA A 701 23.18 10.31 -13.23
CA ALA A 701 22.06 10.89 -12.46
C ALA A 701 20.71 10.30 -12.89
N GLY A 702 20.46 10.16 -14.19
CA GLY A 702 19.32 9.42 -14.75
C GLY A 702 19.30 7.96 -14.30
N ALA A 703 20.44 7.25 -14.43
CA ALA A 703 20.62 5.87 -13.99
C ALA A 703 20.20 5.68 -12.52
N LEU A 704 20.75 6.52 -11.63
CA LEU A 704 20.54 6.42 -10.19
C LEU A 704 19.11 6.81 -9.80
N ASN A 705 18.54 7.83 -10.43
CA ASN A 705 17.15 8.27 -10.22
C ASN A 705 16.15 7.16 -10.57
N ILE A 706 16.30 6.51 -11.73
CA ILE A 706 15.45 5.39 -12.15
C ILE A 706 15.66 4.16 -11.26
N ALA A 707 16.92 3.80 -10.97
CA ALA A 707 17.23 2.69 -10.08
C ALA A 707 16.64 2.87 -8.66
N PHE A 708 16.58 4.09 -8.14
CA PHE A 708 15.91 4.37 -6.87
C PHE A 708 14.37 4.38 -6.96
N ASN A 709 13.78 4.88 -8.05
CA ASN A 709 12.32 4.86 -8.24
C ASN A 709 11.75 3.43 -8.24
N TYR A 710 12.56 2.46 -8.67
CA TYR A 710 12.20 1.04 -8.79
C TYR A 710 12.89 0.12 -7.77
N ALA A 711 13.55 0.68 -6.76
CA ALA A 711 14.30 -0.05 -5.74
C ALA A 711 13.48 -1.06 -4.91
N ASP A 712 12.15 -0.93 -4.85
CA ASP A 712 11.25 -1.86 -4.18
C ASP A 712 10.96 -3.15 -4.99
N MET A 713 11.32 -3.22 -6.29
CA MET A 713 11.03 -4.38 -7.17
C MET A 713 12.17 -5.40 -7.27
N GLU A 714 13.40 -4.92 -7.05
CA GLU A 714 14.68 -5.65 -7.14
C GLU A 714 15.48 -5.48 -5.85
N ASP A 715 16.59 -6.20 -5.68
CA ASP A 715 17.46 -6.14 -4.48
C ASP A 715 18.29 -4.82 -4.35
N SER A 716 17.75 -3.74 -4.92
CA SER A 716 18.39 -2.43 -5.19
C SER A 716 19.75 -2.54 -5.89
N MET A 717 20.01 -3.64 -6.61
CA MET A 717 21.32 -3.95 -7.16
C MET A 717 21.80 -2.91 -8.19
N PRO A 718 20.99 -2.44 -9.16
CA PRO A 718 21.43 -1.40 -10.09
C PRO A 718 21.89 -0.12 -9.37
N ALA A 719 21.14 0.34 -8.36
CA ALA A 719 21.51 1.51 -7.56
C ALA A 719 22.83 1.28 -6.80
N ARG A 720 23.02 0.09 -6.20
CA ARG A 720 24.28 -0.26 -5.53
C ARG A 720 25.46 -0.34 -6.49
N MET A 721 25.28 -0.88 -7.69
CA MET A 721 26.35 -0.94 -8.70
C MET A 721 26.82 0.47 -9.07
N ILE A 722 25.87 1.36 -9.41
CA ILE A 722 26.12 2.77 -9.73
C ILE A 722 26.85 3.47 -8.57
N LEU A 723 26.34 3.36 -7.34
CA LEU A 723 26.96 3.96 -6.15
C LEU A 723 28.37 3.41 -5.85
N SER A 724 28.65 2.16 -6.20
CA SER A 724 29.97 1.54 -5.99
C SER A 724 31.03 2.04 -6.98
N GLY A 725 30.64 2.78 -8.02
CA GLY A 725 31.52 3.25 -9.09
C GLY A 725 31.52 2.38 -10.35
N ILE A 726 30.62 1.39 -10.46
CA ILE A 726 30.59 0.50 -11.62
C ILE A 726 30.14 1.28 -12.88
N PRO A 727 30.86 1.15 -14.02
CA PRO A 727 30.50 1.82 -15.28
C PRO A 727 29.10 1.48 -15.77
N LEU A 728 28.40 2.44 -16.38
CA LEU A 728 27.05 2.22 -16.96
C LEU A 728 27.09 1.30 -18.19
N GLU A 729 28.26 1.20 -18.83
CA GLU A 729 28.57 0.30 -19.94
C GLU A 729 28.76 -1.17 -19.51
N GLU A 730 28.71 -1.45 -18.20
CA GLU A 730 28.67 -2.80 -17.68
C GLU A 730 27.41 -3.50 -18.21
N SER A 731 27.58 -4.64 -18.89
CA SER A 731 26.53 -5.25 -19.72
C SER A 731 25.26 -5.64 -18.95
N TYR A 732 25.37 -6.10 -17.70
CA TYR A 732 24.19 -6.41 -16.90
C TYR A 732 23.51 -5.14 -16.39
N LEU A 733 24.28 -4.16 -15.92
CA LEU A 733 23.74 -2.86 -15.50
C LEU A 733 22.97 -2.17 -16.63
N GLN A 734 23.56 -2.11 -17.83
CA GLN A 734 22.93 -1.54 -19.02
C GLN A 734 21.59 -2.24 -19.33
N SER A 735 21.54 -3.57 -19.30
CA SER A 735 20.31 -4.34 -19.52
C SER A 735 19.25 -4.13 -18.43
N ARG A 736 19.64 -3.93 -17.16
CA ARG A 736 18.69 -3.55 -16.10
C ARG A 736 18.17 -2.13 -16.30
N LEU A 737 19.03 -1.18 -16.66
CA LEU A 737 18.64 0.20 -16.91
C LEU A 737 17.66 0.29 -18.09
N ASP A 738 17.92 -0.39 -19.21
CA ASP A 738 16.97 -0.47 -20.34
C ASP A 738 15.59 -1.01 -19.90
N PHE A 739 15.54 -2.06 -19.07
CA PHE A 739 14.27 -2.59 -18.54
C PHE A 739 13.55 -1.59 -17.62
N LEU A 740 14.27 -0.93 -16.71
CA LEU A 740 13.67 0.06 -15.82
C LEU A 740 13.18 1.31 -16.59
N SER A 741 13.89 1.73 -17.64
CA SER A 741 13.46 2.79 -18.54
C SER A 741 12.19 2.42 -19.31
N LEU A 742 12.01 1.16 -19.73
CA LEU A 742 10.75 0.68 -20.32
C LEU A 742 9.57 0.75 -19.33
N LEU A 743 9.81 0.50 -18.04
CA LEU A 743 8.79 0.66 -17.00
C LEU A 743 8.46 2.13 -16.72
N GLU A 744 9.46 3.02 -16.72
CA GLU A 744 9.25 4.48 -16.60
C GLU A 744 8.45 5.00 -17.80
N ARG A 745 8.82 4.61 -19.03
CA ARG A 745 8.05 4.89 -20.27
C ARG A 745 6.59 4.42 -20.16
N LYS A 746 6.34 3.21 -19.65
CA LYS A 746 4.97 2.70 -19.41
C LYS A 746 4.23 3.52 -18.34
N GLY A 747 4.93 4.03 -17.33
CA GLY A 747 4.38 4.98 -16.35
C GLY A 747 3.98 6.32 -16.98
N ILE A 748 4.90 6.94 -17.71
CA ILE A 748 4.74 8.20 -18.43
C ILE A 748 3.56 8.14 -19.40
N LYS A 749 3.44 7.05 -20.19
CA LYS A 749 2.32 6.82 -21.11
C LYS A 749 0.95 6.81 -20.44
N ASN A 750 0.88 6.40 -19.17
CA ASN A 750 -0.33 6.42 -18.35
C ASN A 750 -0.54 7.75 -17.60
N GLY A 751 0.16 8.82 -18.00
CA GLY A 751 0.05 10.15 -17.41
C GLY A 751 0.76 10.31 -16.06
N LYS A 752 1.68 9.40 -15.69
CA LYS A 752 2.56 9.58 -14.52
C LYS A 752 3.83 10.31 -14.93
N ILE A 753 3.70 11.58 -15.32
CA ILE A 753 4.85 12.40 -15.72
C ILE A 753 5.48 12.99 -14.45
N PRO A 754 6.80 12.85 -14.23
CA PRO A 754 7.49 13.60 -13.20
C PRO A 754 7.21 15.09 -13.20
N ILE A 755 7.11 15.70 -12.02
CA ILE A 755 6.99 17.15 -11.89
C ILE A 755 7.74 17.64 -10.65
N ASP A 756 8.66 18.59 -10.86
CA ASP A 756 9.49 19.18 -9.82
C ASP A 756 8.79 20.36 -9.11
N ASP A 757 9.36 20.77 -7.96
CA ASP A 757 8.80 21.72 -6.99
C ASP A 757 7.37 21.37 -6.51
N CYS A 758 7.03 20.08 -6.59
CA CYS A 758 5.77 19.52 -6.13
C CYS A 758 6.03 18.44 -5.05
N TYR A 759 5.17 18.38 -4.03
CA TYR A 759 5.36 17.57 -2.84
C TYR A 759 4.05 16.92 -2.40
N TYR A 760 4.12 15.67 -1.92
CA TYR A 760 3.02 15.04 -1.20
C TYR A 760 3.21 15.20 0.31
N LEU A 761 2.36 15.99 0.96
CA LEU A 761 2.45 16.35 2.38
C LEU A 761 1.20 15.93 3.15
N MET A 762 1.38 15.37 4.34
CA MET A 762 0.26 15.08 5.24
C MET A 762 -0.29 16.40 5.81
N GLY A 763 -1.61 16.55 5.80
CA GLY A 763 -2.27 17.77 6.30
C GLY A 763 -2.69 17.69 7.77
N THR A 764 -2.75 18.86 8.41
CA THR A 764 -3.34 19.06 9.74
C THR A 764 -3.82 20.52 9.88
N ALA A 765 -4.55 20.82 10.94
CA ALA A 765 -4.89 22.20 11.33
C ALA A 765 -3.74 22.90 12.08
N ASP A 766 -3.72 24.24 12.01
CA ASP A 766 -2.84 25.14 12.76
C ASP A 766 -3.16 25.12 14.28
N PRO A 767 -2.22 24.71 15.15
CA PRO A 767 -2.41 24.65 16.60
C PRO A 767 -2.25 26.02 17.30
N THR A 768 -2.13 27.11 16.54
CA THR A 768 -1.92 28.48 17.04
C THR A 768 -3.04 29.47 16.68
N GLY A 769 -3.88 29.14 15.70
CA GLY A 769 -4.94 30.03 15.20
C GLY A 769 -4.41 31.35 14.65
N LYS A 770 -3.22 31.34 14.03
CA LYS A 770 -2.53 32.54 13.51
C LYS A 770 -2.62 32.68 12.00
N LEU A 771 -2.82 31.59 11.27
CA LEU A 771 -2.99 31.65 9.81
C LEU A 771 -4.33 32.27 9.42
N GLY A 772 -4.32 33.21 8.47
CA GLY A 772 -5.54 33.75 7.86
C GLY A 772 -6.26 32.73 6.97
N PRO A 773 -7.52 32.97 6.55
CA PRO A 773 -8.37 31.94 5.92
C PRO A 773 -7.83 31.33 4.61
N ASN A 774 -6.94 32.02 3.89
CA ASN A 774 -6.30 31.55 2.66
C ASN A 774 -4.78 31.32 2.85
N GLU A 775 -4.29 31.31 4.09
CA GLU A 775 -2.87 31.11 4.41
C GLU A 775 -2.63 29.71 4.95
N VAL A 776 -1.52 29.09 4.52
CA VAL A 776 -1.07 27.77 4.98
C VAL A 776 0.36 27.86 5.47
N CYS A 777 0.77 26.98 6.40
CA CYS A 777 2.17 26.82 6.75
C CYS A 777 2.67 25.48 6.18
N VAL A 778 3.55 25.55 5.18
CA VAL A 778 4.12 24.39 4.49
C VAL A 778 5.55 24.18 4.98
N ILE A 779 5.85 22.99 5.51
CA ILE A 779 7.15 22.67 6.14
C ILE A 779 7.87 21.57 5.36
N LEU A 780 9.01 21.90 4.75
CA LEU A 780 9.84 21.01 3.93
C LEU A 780 11.17 20.66 4.63
N ASP A 781 12.07 19.96 3.92
CA ASP A 781 13.39 19.55 4.43
C ASP A 781 14.28 20.73 4.86
N TYR A 782 14.08 21.90 4.27
CA TYR A 782 14.79 23.15 4.58
C TYR A 782 13.98 24.16 5.43
N GLY A 783 12.85 23.74 6.02
CA GLY A 783 12.04 24.57 6.93
C GLY A 783 10.72 25.01 6.33
N GLN A 784 10.11 26.05 6.92
CA GLN A 784 8.87 26.65 6.41
C GLN A 784 9.14 27.41 5.10
N VAL A 785 8.24 27.31 4.13
CA VAL A 785 8.28 28.09 2.88
C VAL A 785 7.32 29.28 2.90
N SER A 786 7.48 30.21 1.96
CA SER A 786 6.61 31.38 1.83
C SER A 786 6.44 31.80 0.38
N GLY A 787 5.29 32.37 0.05
CA GLY A 787 4.86 32.68 -1.31
C GLY A 787 3.60 31.90 -1.70
N ASP A 788 3.08 32.12 -2.90
CA ASP A 788 1.87 31.42 -3.36
C ASP A 788 2.17 29.95 -3.69
N VAL A 789 1.21 29.07 -3.42
CA VAL A 789 1.29 27.62 -3.63
C VAL A 789 -0.03 27.08 -4.18
N LEU A 790 0.03 26.08 -5.06
CA LEU A 790 -1.14 25.27 -5.38
C LEU A 790 -1.29 24.14 -4.38
N VAL A 791 -2.50 23.88 -3.90
CA VAL A 791 -2.82 22.75 -3.03
C VAL A 791 -4.00 21.98 -3.61
N TYR A 792 -3.90 20.65 -3.61
CA TYR A 792 -4.89 19.74 -4.16
C TYR A 792 -4.92 18.42 -3.39
N LYS A 793 -6.11 17.94 -3.04
CA LYS A 793 -6.30 16.61 -2.46
C LYS A 793 -6.57 15.58 -3.57
N TYR A 794 -5.66 14.61 -3.71
CA TYR A 794 -5.84 13.54 -4.69
C TYR A 794 -6.70 12.37 -4.13
N PRO A 795 -7.64 11.80 -4.90
CA PRO A 795 -8.17 12.25 -6.19
C PRO A 795 -9.43 13.12 -6.03
N GLY A 796 -9.33 14.41 -6.35
CA GLY A 796 -10.47 15.27 -6.63
C GLY A 796 -10.85 15.23 -8.12
N LEU A 797 -12.09 15.63 -8.42
CA LEU A 797 -12.66 15.68 -9.77
C LEU A 797 -13.31 17.04 -10.10
N HIS A 798 -13.47 17.93 -9.12
CA HIS A 798 -14.01 19.26 -9.35
C HIS A 798 -12.88 20.21 -9.75
N PRO A 799 -13.08 21.11 -10.74
CA PRO A 799 -12.12 22.18 -11.05
C PRO A 799 -11.75 23.06 -9.85
N GLY A 800 -12.65 23.15 -8.86
CA GLY A 800 -12.42 23.87 -7.60
C GLY A 800 -11.73 23.07 -6.49
N ASP A 801 -11.28 21.82 -6.73
CA ASP A 801 -10.50 21.07 -5.72
C ASP A 801 -9.01 21.46 -5.71
N ILE A 802 -8.57 22.27 -6.67
CA ILE A 802 -7.22 22.84 -6.73
C ILE A 802 -7.31 24.30 -6.28
N HIS A 803 -6.69 24.62 -5.15
CA HIS A 803 -6.69 25.94 -4.55
C HIS A 803 -5.35 26.65 -4.79
N VAL A 804 -5.40 27.96 -5.05
CA VAL A 804 -4.25 28.86 -4.91
C VAL A 804 -4.29 29.40 -3.48
N LEU A 805 -3.28 29.10 -2.69
CA LEU A 805 -3.15 29.50 -1.28
C LEU A 805 -1.81 30.18 -1.04
N LYS A 806 -1.70 30.93 0.05
CA LYS A 806 -0.45 31.62 0.40
C LYS A 806 0.30 30.85 1.49
N ALA A 807 1.46 30.29 1.16
CA ALA A 807 2.37 29.80 2.18
C ALA A 807 2.93 30.98 2.99
N THR A 808 2.80 30.92 4.31
CA THR A 808 3.18 31.98 5.24
C THR A 808 4.04 31.41 6.36
N TYR A 809 5.25 31.97 6.54
CA TYR A 809 6.10 31.69 7.70
C TYR A 809 5.46 32.19 8.99
N SER A 810 5.39 31.33 10.01
CA SER A 810 4.89 31.66 11.35
C SER A 810 5.88 31.22 12.42
N SER A 811 6.44 32.21 13.15
CA SER A 811 7.29 31.94 14.32
C SER A 811 6.52 31.31 15.48
N ASP A 812 5.19 31.50 15.55
CA ASP A 812 4.37 30.88 16.58
C ASP A 812 4.19 29.38 16.31
N ILE A 813 3.98 28.99 15.04
CA ILE A 813 3.99 27.58 14.63
C ILE A 813 5.37 26.96 14.88
N GLU A 814 6.46 27.67 14.57
CA GLU A 814 7.83 27.18 14.82
C GLU A 814 8.09 26.88 16.30
N LYS A 815 7.59 27.70 17.23
CA LYS A 815 7.68 27.43 18.68
C LYS A 815 6.94 26.14 19.08
N VAL A 816 5.88 25.77 18.37
CA VAL A 816 5.09 24.55 18.64
C VAL A 816 5.78 23.29 18.09
N VAL A 817 6.25 23.33 16.85
CA VAL A 817 6.72 22.13 16.12
C VAL A 817 8.25 21.99 16.09
N GLY A 818 8.98 23.09 16.26
CA GLY A 818 10.43 23.23 16.12
C GLY A 818 10.97 22.66 14.81
N ASN A 819 12.01 21.83 14.91
CA ASN A 819 12.77 21.31 13.77
C ASN A 819 12.09 20.16 13.00
N SER A 820 10.85 19.79 13.35
CA SER A 820 10.09 18.71 12.71
C SER A 820 9.58 19.15 11.33
N LYS A 821 9.46 18.21 10.37
CA LYS A 821 9.33 18.53 8.93
C LYS A 821 8.28 17.68 8.21
N HIS A 822 7.95 18.07 6.98
CA HIS A 822 7.12 17.35 6.01
C HIS A 822 5.62 17.30 6.33
N ALA A 823 5.01 18.48 6.53
CA ALA A 823 3.56 18.64 6.63
C ALA A 823 3.08 19.96 6.01
N ILE A 824 1.77 20.04 5.80
CA ILE A 824 1.05 21.28 5.53
C ILE A 824 0.05 21.53 6.67
N LEU A 825 0.09 22.73 7.24
CA LEU A 825 -0.80 23.20 8.30
C LEU A 825 -1.80 24.18 7.68
N PHE A 826 -3.09 23.88 7.83
CA PHE A 826 -4.23 24.66 7.35
C PHE A 826 -4.77 25.60 8.43
N PRO A 827 -5.37 26.74 8.07
CA PRO A 827 -5.86 27.71 9.04
C PRO A 827 -7.08 27.17 9.77
N THR A 828 -7.23 27.57 11.04
CA THR A 828 -8.46 27.36 11.82
C THR A 828 -9.36 28.60 11.78
N THR A 829 -9.38 29.30 10.64
CA THR A 829 -10.10 30.56 10.45
C THR A 829 -10.90 30.51 9.14
N GLY A 830 -12.03 31.23 9.10
CA GLY A 830 -12.96 31.24 7.97
C GLY A 830 -14.22 30.40 8.18
N GLN A 831 -15.12 30.48 7.19
CA GLN A 831 -16.49 29.95 7.23
C GLN A 831 -16.59 28.44 6.94
N ARG A 832 -15.52 27.87 6.40
CA ARG A 832 -15.38 26.47 6.01
C ARG A 832 -13.90 26.08 6.08
N SER A 833 -13.61 24.82 6.40
CA SER A 833 -12.24 24.30 6.36
C SER A 833 -11.74 24.17 4.91
N LEU A 834 -10.51 24.62 4.63
CA LEU A 834 -9.88 24.43 3.32
C LEU A 834 -9.75 22.95 2.94
N ALA A 835 -9.68 22.03 3.91
CA ALA A 835 -9.70 20.59 3.64
C ALA A 835 -11.08 20.13 3.12
N ASP A 836 -12.17 20.55 3.75
CA ASP A 836 -13.54 20.22 3.30
C ASP A 836 -13.84 20.82 1.92
N GLU A 837 -13.21 21.94 1.57
CA GLU A 837 -13.32 22.55 0.23
C GLU A 837 -12.67 21.73 -0.89
N MET A 838 -11.60 20.98 -0.59
CA MET A 838 -10.87 20.14 -1.55
C MET A 838 -11.34 18.69 -1.48
N ALA A 839 -12.31 18.31 -2.30
CA ALA A 839 -12.80 16.93 -2.44
C ALA A 839 -13.18 16.23 -1.11
N ASN A 840 -13.85 16.97 -0.22
CA ASN A 840 -14.26 16.55 1.14
C ASN A 840 -13.12 15.87 1.90
N SER A 841 -11.99 16.57 2.04
CA SER A 841 -10.82 16.10 2.76
C SER A 841 -10.96 16.33 4.26
N ASP A 842 -10.34 15.46 5.05
CA ASP A 842 -10.19 15.61 6.50
C ASP A 842 -8.70 15.54 6.90
N PHE A 843 -8.41 15.59 8.20
CA PHE A 843 -7.05 15.43 8.73
C PHE A 843 -6.85 14.07 9.42
N ASP A 844 -7.63 13.04 9.07
CA ASP A 844 -7.50 11.69 9.62
C ASP A 844 -6.37 10.85 8.96
N GLY A 845 -5.73 11.45 7.96
CA GLY A 845 -4.48 11.01 7.32
C GLY A 845 -4.35 11.38 5.85
N ASP A 846 -5.18 12.28 5.33
CA ASP A 846 -5.13 12.70 3.93
C ASP A 846 -3.81 13.42 3.59
N ILE A 847 -3.41 13.25 2.34
CA ILE A 847 -2.14 13.71 1.78
C ILE A 847 -2.46 14.65 0.62
N TYR A 848 -1.93 15.86 0.70
CA TYR A 848 -2.15 16.94 -0.24
C TYR A 848 -0.96 17.01 -1.18
N TRP A 849 -1.24 17.13 -2.47
CA TRP A 849 -0.26 17.59 -3.45
C TRP A 849 -0.12 19.10 -3.29
N VAL A 850 1.11 19.56 -3.05
CA VAL A 850 1.46 20.97 -2.88
C VAL A 850 2.50 21.33 -3.91
N SER A 851 2.25 22.36 -4.73
CA SER A 851 3.17 22.83 -5.75
C SER A 851 3.61 24.26 -5.51
N LEU A 852 4.92 24.47 -5.60
CA LEU A 852 5.60 25.77 -5.65
C LEU A 852 6.06 26.11 -7.08
N ASN A 853 5.62 25.34 -8.08
CA ASN A 853 6.09 25.49 -9.46
C ASN A 853 5.59 26.83 -10.07
N PRO A 854 6.50 27.73 -10.48
CA PRO A 854 6.12 29.08 -10.90
C PRO A 854 5.28 29.10 -12.18
N LYS A 855 5.53 28.20 -13.15
CA LYS A 855 4.72 28.11 -14.39
C LYS A 855 3.28 27.70 -14.08
N LEU A 856 3.07 26.84 -13.08
CA LEU A 856 1.72 26.45 -12.66
C LEU A 856 1.01 27.60 -11.93
N LEU A 857 1.71 28.31 -11.05
CA LEU A 857 1.16 29.47 -10.32
C LEU A 857 0.83 30.65 -11.25
N GLU A 858 1.61 30.86 -12.30
CA GLU A 858 1.38 31.91 -13.31
C GLU A 858 0.12 31.66 -14.15
N HIS A 859 -0.10 30.41 -14.56
CA HIS A 859 -1.14 30.08 -15.55
C HIS A 859 -2.44 29.54 -14.97
N PHE A 860 -2.41 28.89 -13.80
CA PHE A 860 -3.60 28.25 -13.22
C PHE A 860 -4.60 29.26 -12.65
N LYS A 861 -5.86 29.15 -13.09
CA LYS A 861 -6.98 30.00 -12.66
C LYS A 861 -7.89 29.19 -11.75
N PRO A 862 -8.01 29.55 -10.44
CA PRO A 862 -8.83 28.80 -9.51
C PRO A 862 -10.32 28.89 -9.87
N SER A 863 -11.02 27.78 -9.71
CA SER A 863 -12.48 27.72 -9.76
C SER A 863 -13.08 27.84 -8.36
N LYS A 864 -14.39 28.08 -8.26
CA LYS A 864 -15.08 28.06 -6.96
C LYS A 864 -15.01 26.64 -6.36
N PRO A 865 -14.76 26.48 -5.05
CA PRO A 865 -14.78 25.18 -4.38
C PRO A 865 -16.08 24.41 -4.61
N TRP A 866 -16.00 23.08 -4.57
CA TRP A 866 -17.20 22.24 -4.71
C TRP A 866 -18.14 22.45 -3.51
N VAL A 867 -19.44 22.56 -3.80
CA VAL A 867 -20.50 22.56 -2.79
C VAL A 867 -21.51 21.48 -3.19
N PRO A 868 -21.90 20.57 -2.29
CA PRO A 868 -22.84 19.50 -2.63
C PRO A 868 -24.17 20.05 -3.14
N ALA A 869 -24.53 19.69 -4.38
CA ALA A 869 -25.87 20.00 -4.92
C ALA A 869 -26.92 18.91 -4.61
N ILE A 870 -26.47 17.74 -4.13
CA ILE A 870 -27.33 16.59 -3.80
C ILE A 870 -27.13 16.23 -2.32
N THR A 871 -28.05 16.63 -1.47
CA THR A 871 -28.10 16.18 -0.06
C THR A 871 -28.63 14.73 0.00
N PRO A 872 -28.00 13.81 0.74
CA PRO A 872 -28.55 12.47 0.95
C PRO A 872 -29.88 12.54 1.71
N ASN A 873 -30.93 11.86 1.20
CA ASN A 873 -32.13 11.65 2.00
C ASN A 873 -31.79 10.77 3.21
N GLY A 874 -31.80 11.36 4.40
CA GLY A 874 -31.55 10.68 5.67
C GLY A 874 -32.63 9.64 5.98
N THR A 875 -32.41 8.40 5.56
CA THR A 875 -33.23 7.27 6.01
C THR A 875 -32.84 6.90 7.44
N LYS A 876 -33.83 6.75 8.33
CA LYS A 876 -33.58 6.22 9.68
C LYS A 876 -33.09 4.77 9.55
N GLN A 877 -31.82 4.54 9.85
CA GLN A 877 -31.21 3.22 9.87
C GLN A 877 -31.28 2.65 11.28
N LYS A 878 -31.40 1.31 11.35
CA LYS A 878 -31.29 0.59 12.61
C LYS A 878 -29.85 0.60 13.14
N GLY A 879 -29.71 0.76 14.44
CA GLY A 879 -28.47 0.52 15.19
C GLY A 879 -28.30 -0.96 15.54
N PRO A 880 -27.17 -1.37 16.13
CA PRO A 880 -26.95 -2.73 16.60
C PRO A 880 -27.82 -3.09 17.80
N GLU A 881 -28.24 -2.10 18.61
CA GLU A 881 -29.13 -2.29 19.77
C GLU A 881 -30.59 -2.61 19.36
N ASP A 882 -30.98 -2.39 18.10
CA ASP A 882 -32.29 -2.78 17.55
C ASP A 882 -32.41 -4.30 17.26
N PHE A 883 -31.36 -5.08 17.55
CA PHE A 883 -31.24 -6.50 17.22
C PHE A 883 -30.81 -7.30 18.45
N ASN A 884 -31.29 -8.55 18.56
CA ASN A 884 -30.67 -9.52 19.46
C ASN A 884 -29.35 -10.03 18.88
N GLU A 885 -28.49 -10.66 19.69
CA GLU A 885 -27.14 -11.05 19.27
C GLU A 885 -27.11 -11.99 18.04
N SER A 886 -28.00 -12.99 17.98
CA SER A 886 -28.07 -13.93 16.85
C SER A 886 -28.53 -13.26 15.56
N GLU A 887 -29.53 -12.39 15.65
CA GLU A 887 -30.02 -11.60 14.52
C GLU A 887 -28.96 -10.61 14.03
N LEU A 888 -28.24 -9.97 14.94
CA LEU A 888 -27.14 -9.05 14.63
C LEU A 888 -26.02 -9.76 13.86
N GLU A 889 -25.56 -10.94 14.30
CA GLU A 889 -24.52 -11.69 13.57
C GLU A 889 -24.98 -12.08 12.16
N ARG A 890 -26.22 -12.54 12.01
CA ARG A 890 -26.79 -12.90 10.70
C ARG A 890 -26.90 -11.70 9.78
N VAL A 891 -27.33 -10.54 10.27
CA VAL A 891 -27.41 -9.30 9.47
C VAL A 891 -26.03 -8.77 9.09
N LEU A 892 -25.06 -8.79 10.01
CA LEU A 892 -23.69 -8.36 9.72
C LEU A 892 -23.01 -9.25 8.67
N PHE A 893 -23.26 -10.57 8.70
CA PHE A 893 -22.78 -11.48 7.67
C PHE A 893 -23.52 -11.33 6.33
N HIS A 894 -24.81 -10.95 6.36
CA HIS A 894 -25.58 -10.65 5.15
C HIS A 894 -25.02 -9.41 4.42
N GLU A 895 -24.62 -8.36 5.14
CA GLU A 895 -23.95 -7.19 4.55
C GLU A 895 -22.53 -7.50 4.03
N PHE A 896 -21.80 -8.42 4.67
CA PHE A 896 -20.58 -8.98 4.08
C PHE A 896 -20.85 -9.64 2.71
N LEU A 897 -21.85 -10.53 2.62
CA LEU A 897 -22.19 -11.24 1.38
C LEU A 897 -22.63 -10.26 0.27
N LYS A 898 -23.44 -9.24 0.59
CA LYS A 898 -23.74 -8.14 -0.35
C LYS A 898 -22.49 -7.43 -0.82
N THR A 899 -21.59 -7.06 0.09
CA THR A 899 -20.36 -6.34 -0.26
C THR A 899 -19.46 -7.20 -1.17
N ARG A 900 -19.41 -8.51 -0.93
CA ARG A 900 -18.61 -9.48 -1.70
C ARG A 900 -19.21 -9.81 -3.08
N PHE A 901 -20.51 -10.07 -3.17
CA PHE A 901 -21.16 -10.64 -4.36
C PHE A 901 -22.06 -9.65 -5.13
N ALA A 902 -22.37 -8.49 -4.55
CA ALA A 902 -23.11 -7.41 -5.23
C ALA A 902 -22.48 -6.01 -4.97
N PRO A 903 -21.17 -5.83 -5.21
CA PRO A 903 -20.48 -4.56 -4.95
C PRO A 903 -21.04 -3.40 -5.79
N SER A 904 -20.96 -2.17 -5.25
CA SER A 904 -21.28 -0.97 -6.03
C SER A 904 -20.05 -0.40 -6.73
N TYR A 905 -20.11 -0.31 -8.06
CA TYR A 905 -19.08 0.30 -8.89
C TYR A 905 -19.25 1.81 -9.10
N ALA A 906 -20.32 2.43 -8.55
CA ALA A 906 -20.73 3.80 -8.86
C ALA A 906 -19.60 4.84 -8.75
N ARG A 907 -18.70 4.71 -7.77
CA ARG A 907 -17.51 5.57 -7.62
C ARG A 907 -16.55 5.47 -8.81
N ALA A 908 -16.23 4.25 -9.24
CA ALA A 908 -15.32 3.99 -10.36
C ALA A 908 -15.98 4.38 -11.69
N THR A 909 -17.27 4.06 -11.85
CA THR A 909 -18.09 4.47 -12.98
C THR A 909 -18.15 6.01 -13.08
N ALA A 910 -18.42 6.72 -11.98
CA ALA A 910 -18.49 8.18 -11.98
C ALA A 910 -17.17 8.83 -12.41
N ALA A 911 -16.04 8.43 -11.81
CA ALA A 911 -14.72 8.94 -12.16
C ALA A 911 -14.34 8.64 -13.62
N THR A 912 -14.65 7.43 -14.11
CA THR A 912 -14.39 7.02 -15.50
C THR A 912 -15.19 7.90 -16.48
N ASN A 913 -16.50 8.03 -16.27
CA ASN A 913 -17.35 8.84 -17.15
C ASN A 913 -17.00 10.33 -17.07
N TRP A 914 -16.63 10.83 -15.89
CA TRP A 914 -16.13 12.20 -15.71
C TRP A 914 -14.87 12.45 -16.55
N LEU A 915 -13.88 11.54 -16.50
CA LEU A 915 -12.63 11.70 -17.25
C LEU A 915 -12.87 11.70 -18.78
N VAL A 916 -13.80 10.88 -19.27
CA VAL A 916 -14.19 10.89 -20.69
C VAL A 916 -14.90 12.19 -21.08
N TYR A 917 -15.78 12.73 -20.23
CA TYR A 917 -16.42 14.01 -20.51
C TYR A 917 -15.44 15.20 -20.42
N MET A 918 -14.49 15.14 -19.48
CA MET A 918 -13.39 16.09 -19.35
C MET A 918 -12.50 16.07 -20.59
N ASP A 919 -12.11 14.89 -21.07
CA ASP A 919 -11.37 14.76 -22.34
C ASP A 919 -12.15 15.34 -23.53
N ARG A 920 -13.47 15.06 -23.61
CA ARG A 920 -14.34 15.66 -24.63
C ARG A 920 -14.42 17.19 -24.58
N LEU A 921 -14.26 17.77 -23.40
CA LEU A 921 -14.25 19.22 -23.16
C LEU A 921 -12.90 19.86 -23.57
N LEU A 922 -11.83 19.06 -23.64
CA LEU A 922 -10.47 19.46 -24.00
C LEU A 922 -10.05 19.06 -25.44
N THR A 923 -10.83 18.23 -26.14
CA THR A 923 -10.50 17.70 -27.49
C THR A 923 -11.09 18.51 -28.64
N VAL A 924 -12.28 19.09 -28.47
CA VAL A 924 -13.15 19.53 -29.59
C VAL A 924 -13.59 20.98 -29.42
N SER A 925 -13.63 21.72 -30.54
CA SER A 925 -14.38 22.98 -30.67
C SER A 925 -15.89 22.68 -30.67
N LEU A 926 -16.42 22.25 -29.52
CA LEU A 926 -17.83 22.00 -29.30
C LEU A 926 -18.62 23.30 -29.47
N ASP A 927 -19.88 23.19 -29.88
CA ASP A 927 -20.75 24.36 -29.76
C ASP A 927 -21.03 24.68 -28.28
N GLU A 928 -21.35 25.94 -28.02
CA GLU A 928 -21.57 26.48 -26.68
C GLU A 928 -22.79 25.88 -25.94
N SER A 929 -23.63 25.08 -26.61
CA SER A 929 -24.74 24.34 -26.01
C SER A 929 -24.32 22.92 -25.61
N GLU A 930 -23.55 22.23 -26.46
CA GLU A 930 -22.94 20.93 -26.14
C GLU A 930 -21.96 21.05 -24.98
N LYS A 931 -21.12 22.09 -24.99
CA LYS A 931 -20.18 22.39 -23.91
C LYS A 931 -20.87 22.47 -22.54
N LYS A 932 -21.91 23.31 -22.45
CA LYS A 932 -22.73 23.49 -21.22
C LYS A 932 -23.46 22.21 -20.82
N LEU A 933 -23.86 21.36 -21.77
CA LEU A 933 -24.45 20.07 -21.48
C LEU A 933 -23.43 19.10 -20.87
N ILE A 934 -22.20 19.07 -21.40
CA ILE A 934 -21.10 18.25 -20.87
C ILE A 934 -20.71 18.73 -19.46
N GLU A 935 -20.49 20.02 -19.25
CA GLU A 935 -20.19 20.61 -17.93
C GLU A 935 -21.29 20.24 -16.90
N LYS A 936 -22.57 20.35 -17.28
CA LYS A 936 -23.70 19.95 -16.42
C LYS A 936 -23.72 18.46 -16.08
N LYS A 937 -23.27 17.58 -16.99
CA LYS A 937 -23.12 16.14 -16.71
C LYS A 937 -21.92 15.88 -15.79
N MET A 938 -20.80 16.56 -16.01
CA MET A 938 -19.60 16.44 -15.18
C MET A 938 -19.87 16.84 -13.74
N LEU A 939 -20.54 17.98 -13.50
CA LEU A 939 -20.88 18.42 -12.13
C LEU A 939 -21.76 17.38 -11.40
N LYS A 940 -22.78 16.82 -12.07
CA LYS A 940 -23.58 15.71 -11.51
C LYS A 940 -22.73 14.46 -11.22
N LEU A 941 -21.75 14.15 -12.07
CA LEU A 941 -20.84 13.02 -11.85
C LEU A 941 -19.90 13.27 -10.66
N VAL A 942 -19.48 14.52 -10.43
CA VAL A 942 -18.73 14.93 -9.24
C VAL A 942 -19.58 14.75 -7.98
N ASP A 943 -20.83 15.23 -7.96
CA ASP A 943 -21.74 15.03 -6.83
C ASP A 943 -21.93 13.54 -6.51
N LEU A 944 -22.22 12.73 -7.54
CA LEU A 944 -22.38 11.28 -7.39
C LEU A 944 -21.08 10.57 -6.98
N TYR A 945 -19.92 11.08 -7.38
CA TYR A 945 -18.61 10.56 -6.99
C TYR A 945 -18.33 10.78 -5.50
N TYR A 946 -18.51 12.00 -5.00
CA TYR A 946 -18.32 12.30 -3.57
C TYR A 946 -19.37 11.60 -2.71
N LEU A 947 -20.64 11.56 -3.13
CA LEU A 947 -21.65 10.72 -2.47
C LEU A 947 -21.27 9.23 -2.44
N ALA A 948 -20.65 8.70 -3.50
CA ALA A 948 -20.22 7.30 -3.57
C ALA A 948 -18.96 6.97 -2.74
N LEU A 949 -18.20 7.98 -2.28
CA LEU A 949 -17.11 7.80 -1.32
C LEU A 949 -17.64 7.60 0.10
N ASP A 950 -18.65 8.37 0.50
CA ASP A 950 -19.26 8.29 1.85
C ASP A 950 -20.44 7.32 1.95
N ALA A 951 -21.00 6.88 0.81
CA ALA A 951 -22.05 5.88 0.71
C ALA A 951 -21.90 4.67 1.66
N PRO A 952 -20.71 4.05 1.83
CA PRO A 952 -20.52 2.97 2.79
C PRO A 952 -20.72 3.41 4.25
N LYS A 953 -20.24 4.61 4.63
CA LYS A 953 -20.43 5.18 5.98
C LYS A 953 -21.91 5.53 6.24
N MET A 954 -22.64 5.84 5.19
CA MET A 954 -24.05 6.24 5.22
C MET A 954 -25.03 5.08 4.98
N GLY A 955 -24.58 3.87 4.66
CA GLY A 955 -25.46 2.74 4.31
C GLY A 955 -26.32 2.93 3.05
N ASN A 956 -25.99 3.92 2.22
CA ASN A 956 -26.77 4.31 1.04
C ASN A 956 -26.20 3.65 -0.23
N LYS A 957 -27.06 3.23 -1.16
CA LYS A 957 -26.61 2.77 -2.49
C LYS A 957 -26.68 3.91 -3.51
N VAL A 958 -25.53 4.37 -3.97
CA VAL A 958 -25.42 5.28 -5.12
C VAL A 958 -25.44 4.46 -6.41
N ASN A 959 -26.21 4.92 -7.39
CA ASN A 959 -26.26 4.39 -8.75
C ASN A 959 -26.00 5.54 -9.74
N ILE A 960 -25.31 5.28 -10.86
CA ILE A 960 -25.07 6.29 -11.89
C ILE A 960 -26.21 6.23 -12.93
N PRO A 961 -26.95 7.33 -13.17
CA PRO A 961 -27.99 7.39 -14.18
C PRO A 961 -27.47 7.09 -15.60
N ARG A 962 -28.28 6.38 -16.41
CA ARG A 962 -27.91 5.97 -17.78
C ARG A 962 -27.61 7.14 -18.71
N ASP A 963 -28.18 8.34 -18.47
CA ASP A 963 -27.91 9.55 -19.24
C ASP A 963 -26.53 10.16 -18.98
N LEU A 964 -25.86 9.79 -17.88
CA LEU A 964 -24.49 10.17 -17.57
C LEU A 964 -23.45 9.13 -18.04
N MET A 965 -23.89 8.04 -18.67
CA MET A 965 -23.00 7.00 -19.19
C MET A 965 -22.49 7.35 -20.59
N VAL A 966 -21.19 7.21 -20.82
CA VAL A 966 -20.54 7.40 -22.12
C VAL A 966 -20.65 6.16 -23.00
N LYS A 967 -20.61 6.37 -24.32
CA LYS A 967 -20.75 5.29 -25.33
C LYS A 967 -19.43 4.86 -25.96
N GLN A 968 -18.38 5.68 -25.85
CA GLN A 968 -17.05 5.46 -26.40
C GLN A 968 -16.03 6.07 -25.42
N TYR A 969 -14.81 5.54 -25.42
CA TYR A 969 -13.71 5.99 -24.55
C TYR A 969 -12.57 6.59 -25.40
N PRO A 970 -11.82 7.58 -24.91
CA PRO A 970 -10.62 8.04 -25.61
C PRO A 970 -9.56 6.95 -25.61
N HIS A 971 -8.74 6.91 -26.66
CA HIS A 971 -7.77 5.85 -26.94
C HIS A 971 -6.74 5.67 -25.81
N PHE A 972 -6.37 6.74 -25.10
CA PHE A 972 -5.46 6.65 -23.95
C PHE A 972 -5.99 5.81 -22.78
N MET A 973 -7.26 5.41 -22.80
CA MET A 973 -7.87 4.52 -21.81
C MET A 973 -7.76 3.03 -22.16
N ASP A 974 -7.28 2.68 -23.37
CA ASP A 974 -7.18 1.31 -23.86
C ASP A 974 -8.51 0.50 -23.76
N ARG A 975 -9.66 1.17 -24.01
CA ARG A 975 -11.00 0.56 -23.95
C ARG A 975 -11.79 0.68 -25.25
N SER A 976 -12.33 -0.43 -25.73
CA SER A 976 -13.23 -0.48 -26.89
C SER A 976 -14.72 -0.40 -26.49
N PRO A 977 -15.57 0.28 -27.26
CA PRO A 977 -15.26 1.07 -28.45
C PRO A 977 -14.56 2.40 -28.08
N SER A 978 -13.57 2.79 -28.89
CA SER A 978 -12.74 3.96 -28.65
C SER A 978 -12.89 5.06 -29.71
N TYR A 979 -12.50 6.29 -29.35
CA TYR A 979 -12.19 7.39 -30.26
C TYR A 979 -10.76 7.87 -30.02
N HIS A 980 -10.14 8.47 -31.04
CA HIS A 980 -8.81 9.08 -30.89
C HIS A 980 -8.96 10.50 -30.33
N SER A 981 -8.33 10.77 -29.18
CA SER A 981 -8.38 12.06 -28.49
C SER A 981 -7.29 13.01 -28.97
N SER A 982 -7.68 14.20 -29.38
CA SER A 982 -6.83 15.36 -29.68
C SER A 982 -6.48 16.23 -28.45
N SER A 983 -6.88 15.86 -27.23
CA SER A 983 -6.59 16.66 -26.03
C SER A 983 -5.15 16.47 -25.58
N ILE A 984 -4.74 17.23 -24.56
CA ILE A 984 -3.47 17.04 -23.90
C ILE A 984 -3.25 15.60 -23.41
N LEU A 985 -4.31 14.89 -22.96
CA LEU A 985 -4.18 13.50 -22.51
C LEU A 985 -3.92 12.53 -23.67
N GLY A 986 -4.62 12.71 -24.78
CA GLY A 986 -4.38 11.94 -26.00
C GLY A 986 -2.98 12.18 -26.56
N LYS A 987 -2.59 13.45 -26.72
CA LYS A 987 -1.26 13.88 -27.18
C LYS A 987 -0.12 13.33 -26.31
N ILE A 988 -0.29 13.32 -24.99
CA ILE A 988 0.67 12.73 -24.05
C ILE A 988 0.80 11.22 -24.30
N TYR A 989 -0.32 10.50 -24.38
CA TYR A 989 -0.32 9.06 -24.60
C TYR A 989 0.31 8.68 -25.95
N ASP A 990 0.01 9.43 -27.01
CA ASP A 990 0.56 9.18 -28.35
C ASP A 990 2.07 9.44 -28.39
N LYS A 991 2.53 10.58 -27.85
CA LYS A 991 3.95 10.93 -27.86
C LYS A 991 4.78 10.05 -26.91
N ALA A 992 4.22 9.64 -25.76
CA ALA A 992 4.86 8.66 -24.87
C ALA A 992 4.89 7.25 -25.48
N GLY A 993 3.86 6.91 -26.28
CA GLY A 993 3.74 5.66 -27.01
C GLY A 993 4.58 5.58 -28.29
N ASP A 994 5.14 6.69 -28.77
CA ASP A 994 6.01 6.71 -29.95
C ASP A 994 7.33 5.96 -29.67
N PRO A 995 7.67 4.90 -30.43
CA PRO A 995 8.95 4.21 -30.29
C PRO A 995 10.16 5.05 -30.75
N LYS A 996 9.96 6.21 -31.40
CA LYS A 996 11.02 7.00 -32.04
C LYS A 996 12.07 7.73 -31.17
N PRO A 997 12.13 7.58 -29.84
CA PRO A 997 13.36 7.90 -29.11
C PRO A 997 14.11 6.67 -28.55
N LEU A 998 13.68 5.44 -28.85
CA LEU A 998 14.32 4.19 -28.36
C LEU A 998 15.48 3.67 -29.23
N ARG A 999 15.84 4.39 -30.31
CA ARG A 999 17.05 4.13 -31.11
C ARG A 999 17.72 5.44 -31.51
N SER A 1000 18.81 5.77 -30.83
CA SER A 1000 19.97 6.30 -31.55
C SER A 1000 20.47 5.18 -32.46
N ASP A 1001 20.51 5.40 -33.78
CA ASP A 1001 20.79 4.37 -34.81
C ASP A 1001 22.22 3.78 -34.79
N ASN A 1002 22.97 3.98 -33.70
CA ASN A 1002 24.36 3.55 -33.51
C ASN A 1002 24.59 2.64 -32.27
N VAL A 1003 23.55 2.18 -31.57
CA VAL A 1003 23.74 1.09 -30.58
C VAL A 1003 23.84 -0.24 -31.33
N GLN A 1004 25.04 -0.52 -31.83
CA GLN A 1004 25.48 -1.88 -32.12
C GLN A 1004 25.21 -2.76 -30.90
N PRO A 1005 24.86 -4.05 -31.05
CA PRO A 1005 24.69 -4.94 -29.90
C PRO A 1005 25.96 -4.90 -29.03
N THR A 1006 25.84 -4.38 -27.80
CA THR A 1006 26.99 -4.23 -26.90
C THR A 1006 27.61 -5.61 -26.71
N SER A 1007 28.81 -5.83 -27.24
CA SER A 1007 29.51 -7.09 -27.08
C SER A 1007 29.74 -7.29 -25.58
N ILE A 1008 29.26 -8.42 -25.04
CA ILE A 1008 29.18 -8.64 -23.59
C ILE A 1008 30.58 -8.47 -22.99
N SER A 1009 30.76 -7.37 -22.26
CA SER A 1009 32.05 -6.87 -21.81
C SER A 1009 32.26 -7.23 -20.34
N SER A 1010 33.47 -7.66 -20.00
CA SER A 1010 33.84 -8.00 -18.63
C SER A 1010 34.74 -6.91 -18.05
N LEU A 1011 34.42 -6.42 -16.85
CA LEU A 1011 35.25 -5.41 -16.17
C LEU A 1011 36.65 -5.98 -15.86
N PRO A 1012 37.74 -5.33 -16.30
CA PRO A 1012 39.12 -5.81 -16.10
C PRO A 1012 39.42 -6.12 -14.63
N CYS A 1013 38.92 -5.27 -13.72
CA CYS A 1013 39.15 -5.40 -12.28
C CYS A 1013 38.74 -6.75 -11.67
N PHE A 1014 37.75 -7.45 -12.26
CA PHE A 1014 37.28 -8.78 -11.89
C PHE A 1014 37.78 -9.87 -12.86
N ALA A 1015 37.88 -9.55 -14.16
CA ALA A 1015 38.30 -10.47 -15.20
C ALA A 1015 39.78 -10.87 -15.11
N GLU A 1016 40.64 -9.95 -14.67
CA GLU A 1016 42.09 -10.10 -14.55
C GLU A 1016 42.55 -10.47 -13.13
N ARG A 1017 41.62 -10.68 -12.19
CA ARG A 1017 41.99 -11.18 -10.85
C ARG A 1017 42.47 -12.62 -10.97
N ASP A 1018 43.68 -12.90 -10.49
CA ASP A 1018 44.21 -14.25 -10.35
C ASP A 1018 43.32 -15.06 -9.39
N VAL A 1019 42.57 -16.01 -9.96
CA VAL A 1019 41.73 -16.95 -9.23
C VAL A 1019 42.40 -18.32 -9.24
N PRO A 1020 42.66 -18.96 -8.08
CA PRO A 1020 43.20 -20.30 -8.01
C PRO A 1020 42.40 -21.30 -8.87
N PRO A 1021 43.05 -22.15 -9.71
CA PRO A 1021 42.34 -23.05 -10.62
C PRO A 1021 41.31 -23.96 -9.95
N ALA A 1022 41.58 -24.40 -8.71
CA ALA A 1022 40.64 -25.19 -7.91
C ALA A 1022 39.34 -24.44 -7.59
N ILE A 1023 39.42 -23.14 -7.27
CA ILE A 1023 38.25 -22.28 -7.02
C ILE A 1023 37.46 -22.08 -8.30
N LYS A 1024 38.13 -21.82 -9.43
CA LYS A 1024 37.49 -21.65 -10.73
C LYS A 1024 36.78 -22.94 -11.19
N GLN A 1025 37.40 -24.11 -10.99
CA GLN A 1025 36.77 -25.41 -11.26
C GLN A 1025 35.55 -25.69 -10.35
N LEU A 1026 35.66 -25.40 -9.05
CA LEU A 1026 34.56 -25.55 -8.09
C LEU A 1026 33.34 -24.71 -8.49
N TRP A 1027 33.54 -23.42 -8.80
CA TRP A 1027 32.45 -22.55 -9.21
C TRP A 1027 31.94 -22.84 -10.63
N GLN A 1028 32.78 -23.39 -11.53
CA GLN A 1028 32.32 -23.86 -12.84
C GLN A 1028 31.36 -25.03 -12.70
N HIS A 1029 31.63 -25.96 -11.77
CA HIS A 1029 30.73 -27.06 -11.45
C HIS A 1029 29.41 -26.53 -10.85
N ARG A 1030 29.48 -25.69 -9.81
CA ARG A 1030 28.31 -25.06 -9.17
C ARG A 1030 27.46 -24.23 -10.16
N TYR A 1031 28.09 -23.56 -11.12
CA TYR A 1031 27.35 -22.81 -12.14
C TYR A 1031 26.67 -23.72 -13.17
N ASN A 1032 27.26 -24.88 -13.50
CA ASN A 1032 26.59 -25.88 -14.32
C ASN A 1032 25.41 -26.52 -13.57
N GLU A 1033 25.53 -26.75 -12.25
CA GLU A 1033 24.39 -27.13 -11.40
C GLU A 1033 23.30 -26.04 -11.41
N TYR A 1034 23.65 -24.76 -11.25
CA TYR A 1034 22.71 -23.64 -11.38
C TYR A 1034 21.97 -23.64 -12.73
N LEU A 1035 22.69 -23.85 -13.83
CA LEU A 1035 22.07 -23.90 -15.16
C LEU A 1035 21.09 -25.07 -15.27
N ALA A 1036 21.42 -26.25 -14.74
CA ALA A 1036 20.51 -27.39 -14.69
C ALA A 1036 19.27 -27.11 -13.81
N ASP A 1037 19.48 -26.65 -12.57
CA ASP A 1037 18.42 -26.28 -11.61
C ASP A 1037 17.48 -25.23 -12.22
N SER A 1038 18.02 -24.15 -12.80
CA SER A 1038 17.24 -23.08 -13.44
C SER A 1038 16.47 -23.55 -14.68
N SER A 1039 17.04 -24.45 -15.50
CA SER A 1039 16.37 -24.99 -16.68
C SER A 1039 15.14 -25.81 -16.30
N LEU A 1040 15.21 -26.55 -15.20
CA LEU A 1040 14.07 -27.27 -14.62
C LEU A 1040 12.98 -26.30 -14.14
N LEU A 1041 13.34 -25.18 -13.51
CA LEU A 1041 12.38 -24.14 -13.09
C LEU A 1041 11.68 -23.45 -14.26
N TYR A 1042 12.35 -23.28 -15.41
CA TYR A 1042 11.72 -22.73 -16.61
C TYR A 1042 10.76 -23.71 -17.28
N ALA A 1043 11.12 -25.00 -17.32
CA ALA A 1043 10.30 -26.07 -17.87
C ALA A 1043 9.08 -26.44 -17.01
N GLU A 1044 9.02 -25.98 -15.76
CA GLU A 1044 7.91 -26.24 -14.85
C GLU A 1044 6.66 -25.41 -15.22
N GLU A 1045 5.50 -26.07 -15.30
CA GLU A 1045 4.18 -25.44 -15.42
C GLU A 1045 3.74 -24.82 -14.07
N ALA A 1046 4.51 -23.85 -13.60
CA ALA A 1046 4.30 -23.07 -12.39
C ALA A 1046 3.87 -21.62 -12.73
N ASP A 1047 3.17 -20.96 -11.80
CA ASP A 1047 2.83 -19.55 -11.96
C ASP A 1047 4.04 -18.62 -11.77
N GLU A 1048 3.98 -17.41 -12.35
CA GLU A 1048 5.11 -16.49 -12.40
C GLU A 1048 5.64 -16.05 -11.02
N GLU A 1049 4.75 -15.91 -10.02
CA GLU A 1049 5.15 -15.56 -8.65
C GLU A 1049 5.81 -16.78 -7.97
N GLU A 1050 5.30 -18.00 -8.22
CA GLU A 1050 5.96 -19.24 -7.78
C GLU A 1050 7.37 -19.38 -8.39
N LYS A 1051 7.52 -19.15 -9.70
CA LYS A 1051 8.82 -19.15 -10.38
C LYS A 1051 9.76 -18.13 -9.75
N LYS A 1052 9.31 -16.88 -9.57
CA LYS A 1052 10.10 -15.81 -8.90
C LYS A 1052 10.60 -16.25 -7.52
N ILE A 1053 9.75 -16.90 -6.71
CA ILE A 1053 10.16 -17.39 -5.38
C ILE A 1053 11.16 -18.55 -5.50
N LYS A 1054 10.95 -19.52 -6.40
CA LYS A 1054 11.91 -20.63 -6.60
C LYS A 1054 13.27 -20.14 -7.10
N PHE A 1055 13.29 -19.12 -7.96
CA PHE A 1055 14.52 -18.45 -8.37
C PHE A 1055 15.20 -17.75 -7.19
N GLN A 1056 14.46 -17.07 -6.30
CA GLN A 1056 15.06 -16.51 -5.08
C GLN A 1056 15.66 -17.61 -4.19
N GLU A 1057 14.92 -18.68 -3.91
CA GLU A 1057 15.39 -19.84 -3.13
C GLU A 1057 16.67 -20.45 -3.75
N LEU A 1058 16.75 -20.49 -5.08
CA LEU A 1058 17.93 -20.93 -5.83
C LEU A 1058 19.12 -19.96 -5.68
N TYR A 1059 18.91 -18.64 -5.74
CA TYR A 1059 19.98 -17.66 -5.51
C TYR A 1059 20.47 -17.70 -4.06
N GLU A 1060 19.60 -17.84 -3.06
CA GLU A 1060 19.97 -17.98 -1.64
C GLU A 1060 20.84 -19.22 -1.38
N LYS A 1061 20.55 -20.37 -2.04
CA LYS A 1061 21.44 -21.56 -2.03
C LYS A 1061 22.87 -21.19 -2.43
N TYR A 1062 23.06 -20.44 -3.51
CA TYR A 1062 24.39 -20.05 -3.97
C TYR A 1062 25.01 -18.90 -3.16
N LYS A 1063 24.22 -17.98 -2.59
CA LYS A 1063 24.71 -16.98 -1.61
C LYS A 1063 25.31 -17.68 -0.39
N HIS A 1064 24.60 -18.65 0.20
CA HIS A 1064 25.13 -19.43 1.33
C HIS A 1064 26.41 -20.21 0.98
N LEU A 1065 26.52 -20.73 -0.24
CA LEU A 1065 27.74 -21.42 -0.72
C LEU A 1065 28.94 -20.47 -0.95
N LEU A 1066 28.70 -19.17 -1.12
CA LEU A 1066 29.72 -18.13 -1.28
C LEU A 1066 30.07 -17.48 0.06
N TYR A 1067 29.08 -16.95 0.78
CA TYR A 1067 29.27 -16.15 2.00
C TYR A 1067 29.30 -16.96 3.28
N GLY A 1068 28.81 -18.21 3.30
CA GLY A 1068 28.51 -18.94 4.55
C GLY A 1068 27.32 -18.38 5.34
N ALA A 1069 26.66 -17.34 4.82
CA ALA A 1069 25.53 -16.62 5.38
C ALA A 1069 24.55 -16.24 4.26
N SER A 1070 23.36 -15.73 4.60
CA SER A 1070 22.36 -15.35 3.60
C SER A 1070 22.74 -14.05 2.87
N GLU A 1071 23.36 -13.09 3.56
CA GLU A 1071 23.88 -11.85 2.97
C GLU A 1071 25.40 -11.69 3.18
N PHE A 1072 26.03 -10.89 2.33
CA PHE A 1072 27.47 -10.63 2.37
C PHE A 1072 27.91 -9.97 3.68
N GLU A 1073 27.13 -9.01 4.17
CA GLU A 1073 27.40 -8.26 5.41
C GLU A 1073 27.39 -9.14 6.68
N GLU A 1074 26.91 -10.39 6.60
CA GLU A 1074 26.88 -11.38 7.69
C GLU A 1074 27.93 -12.49 7.52
N THR A 1075 28.84 -12.37 6.55
CA THR A 1075 29.83 -13.42 6.24
C THR A 1075 30.81 -13.66 7.41
N PRO A 1076 30.93 -14.90 7.91
CA PRO A 1076 31.98 -15.29 8.86
C PRO A 1076 33.29 -15.68 8.15
N ARG A 1077 33.34 -15.60 6.81
CA ARG A 1077 34.50 -15.99 6.01
C ARG A 1077 35.48 -14.83 5.87
N ASP A 1078 36.74 -15.16 5.55
CA ASP A 1078 37.71 -14.15 5.14
C ASP A 1078 37.23 -13.41 3.88
N LEU A 1079 37.42 -12.09 3.86
CA LEU A 1079 36.93 -11.24 2.78
C LEU A 1079 37.69 -11.46 1.47
N ASP A 1080 38.99 -11.78 1.51
CA ASP A 1080 39.76 -11.99 0.28
C ASP A 1080 39.43 -13.34 -0.39
N ASP A 1081 39.14 -14.36 0.40
CA ASP A 1081 38.53 -15.61 -0.07
C ASP A 1081 37.18 -15.33 -0.77
N VAL A 1082 36.29 -14.58 -0.12
CA VAL A 1082 34.97 -14.23 -0.67
C VAL A 1082 35.09 -13.38 -1.94
N PHE A 1083 36.01 -12.41 -1.98
CA PHE A 1083 36.25 -11.61 -3.19
C PHE A 1083 36.87 -12.43 -4.32
N SER A 1084 37.77 -13.37 -4.01
CA SER A 1084 38.35 -14.30 -5.00
C SER A 1084 37.29 -15.21 -5.62
N GLU A 1085 36.39 -15.78 -4.80
CA GLU A 1085 35.25 -16.57 -5.26
C GLU A 1085 34.22 -15.72 -6.03
N ALA A 1086 33.93 -14.50 -5.58
CA ALA A 1086 33.05 -13.57 -6.29
C ALA A 1086 33.56 -13.22 -7.69
N CYS A 1087 34.87 -12.94 -7.83
CA CYS A 1087 35.49 -12.73 -9.15
C CYS A 1087 35.49 -14.01 -10.00
N ALA A 1088 35.65 -15.19 -9.40
CA ALA A 1088 35.52 -16.46 -10.11
C ALA A 1088 34.12 -16.63 -10.72
N ILE A 1089 33.08 -16.39 -9.93
CA ILE A 1089 31.68 -16.41 -10.37
C ILE A 1089 31.44 -15.42 -11.52
N TYR A 1090 31.96 -14.18 -11.39
CA TYR A 1090 31.86 -13.17 -12.43
C TYR A 1090 32.52 -13.62 -13.74
N GLN A 1091 33.77 -14.11 -13.68
CA GLN A 1091 34.48 -14.63 -14.87
C GLN A 1091 33.68 -15.74 -15.58
N ILE A 1092 33.18 -16.72 -14.82
CA ILE A 1092 32.44 -17.88 -15.36
C ILE A 1092 31.12 -17.44 -16.00
N ALA A 1093 30.34 -16.60 -15.31
CA ALA A 1093 29.06 -16.11 -15.82
C ALA A 1093 29.24 -15.29 -17.11
N TYR A 1094 30.25 -14.41 -17.17
CA TYR A 1094 30.51 -13.55 -18.33
C TYR A 1094 31.16 -14.29 -19.50
N GLU A 1095 31.96 -15.33 -19.24
CA GLU A 1095 32.41 -16.26 -20.27
C GLU A 1095 31.23 -17.02 -20.88
N LYS A 1096 30.30 -17.54 -20.05
CA LYS A 1096 29.12 -18.23 -20.56
C LYS A 1096 28.14 -17.30 -21.27
N ALA A 1097 27.92 -16.09 -20.75
CA ALA A 1097 27.09 -15.06 -21.37
C ALA A 1097 27.61 -14.69 -22.76
N ARG A 1098 28.91 -14.41 -22.90
CA ARG A 1098 29.58 -14.21 -24.21
C ARG A 1098 29.40 -15.40 -25.14
N SER A 1099 29.67 -16.63 -24.67
CA SER A 1099 29.59 -17.85 -25.49
C SER A 1099 28.20 -18.13 -26.07
N ALA A 1100 27.15 -17.58 -25.47
CA ALA A 1100 25.76 -17.77 -25.87
C ALA A 1100 25.06 -16.48 -26.32
N ASN A 1101 25.82 -15.38 -26.43
CA ASN A 1101 25.32 -14.03 -26.73
C ASN A 1101 24.07 -13.62 -25.93
N ASN A 1102 24.05 -13.90 -24.62
CA ASN A 1102 22.89 -13.67 -23.76
C ASN A 1102 23.30 -12.98 -22.44
N VAL A 1103 22.93 -11.70 -22.31
CA VAL A 1103 23.23 -10.83 -21.15
C VAL A 1103 22.52 -11.28 -19.87
N ALA A 1104 21.35 -11.93 -19.95
CA ALA A 1104 20.60 -12.34 -18.77
C ALA A 1104 21.41 -13.29 -17.85
N ARG A 1105 22.31 -14.09 -18.46
CA ARG A 1105 23.24 -14.99 -17.77
C ARG A 1105 24.26 -14.28 -16.87
N CYS A 1106 24.60 -13.02 -17.16
CA CYS A 1106 25.41 -12.19 -16.26
C CYS A 1106 24.69 -11.96 -14.92
N GLY A 1107 23.36 -12.04 -14.90
CA GLY A 1107 22.54 -11.85 -13.70
C GLY A 1107 22.82 -12.85 -12.58
N PHE A 1108 23.36 -14.05 -12.86
CA PHE A 1108 23.78 -14.96 -11.79
C PHE A 1108 24.89 -14.34 -10.93
N ALA A 1109 25.89 -13.71 -11.55
CA ALA A 1109 26.99 -13.07 -10.82
C ALA A 1109 26.50 -11.92 -9.95
N TRP A 1110 25.58 -11.08 -10.45
CA TRP A 1110 25.08 -9.95 -9.68
C TRP A 1110 24.04 -10.32 -8.61
N LYS A 1111 23.20 -11.34 -8.84
CA LYS A 1111 22.22 -11.81 -7.86
C LYS A 1111 22.87 -12.61 -6.70
N VAL A 1112 23.95 -13.34 -6.97
CA VAL A 1112 24.68 -14.14 -5.95
C VAL A 1112 25.85 -13.37 -5.35
N ALA A 1113 26.76 -12.87 -6.18
CA ALA A 1113 28.03 -12.26 -5.76
C ALA A 1113 28.02 -10.72 -5.75
N GLY A 1114 26.94 -10.07 -6.21
CA GLY A 1114 26.91 -8.63 -6.49
C GLY A 1114 27.27 -7.72 -5.31
N ARG A 1115 26.88 -8.07 -4.08
CA ARG A 1115 27.27 -7.34 -2.86
C ARG A 1115 28.80 -7.31 -2.69
N ALA A 1116 29.44 -8.47 -2.78
CA ALA A 1116 30.90 -8.61 -2.68
C ALA A 1116 31.63 -7.98 -3.87
N LEU A 1117 31.11 -8.11 -5.10
CA LEU A 1117 31.67 -7.47 -6.29
C LEU A 1117 31.66 -5.94 -6.18
N CYS A 1118 30.54 -5.36 -5.72
CA CYS A 1118 30.41 -3.93 -5.44
C CYS A 1118 31.46 -3.47 -4.40
N HIS A 1119 31.52 -4.15 -3.24
CA HIS A 1119 32.46 -3.80 -2.18
C HIS A 1119 33.93 -3.94 -2.62
N PHE A 1120 34.27 -5.01 -3.35
CA PHE A 1120 35.62 -5.20 -3.89
C PHE A 1120 36.00 -4.10 -4.89
N TYR A 1121 35.07 -3.69 -5.75
CA TYR A 1121 35.28 -2.60 -6.71
C TYR A 1121 35.57 -1.27 -6.01
N THR A 1122 34.77 -0.90 -5.01
CA THR A 1122 34.98 0.34 -4.24
C THR A 1122 36.29 0.31 -3.47
N VAL A 1123 36.61 -0.79 -2.77
CA VAL A 1123 37.88 -0.93 -2.04
C VAL A 1123 39.10 -0.83 -2.97
N LYS A 1124 39.05 -1.47 -4.15
CA LYS A 1124 40.15 -1.46 -5.13
C LYS A 1124 40.43 -0.06 -5.71
N ASN A 1125 39.41 0.79 -5.80
CA ASN A 1125 39.52 2.11 -6.42
C ASN A 1125 39.67 3.27 -5.41
N GLU A 1126 39.14 3.14 -4.19
CA GLU A 1126 39.08 4.24 -3.20
C GLU A 1126 39.59 3.86 -1.79
N GLY A 1127 40.00 2.61 -1.58
CA GLY A 1127 40.61 2.12 -0.34
C GLY A 1127 39.63 1.58 0.70
N ASN A 1128 40.18 0.97 1.75
CA ASN A 1128 39.45 0.13 2.72
C ASN A 1128 38.39 0.85 3.60
N ALA A 1129 38.24 2.18 3.51
CA ALA A 1129 37.39 2.98 4.40
C ALA A 1129 36.07 3.46 3.75
N VAL A 1130 35.77 3.03 2.52
CA VAL A 1130 34.73 3.63 1.69
C VAL A 1130 33.70 2.61 1.21
N VAL A 1131 32.41 2.93 1.37
CA VAL A 1131 31.26 2.05 1.04
C VAL A 1131 30.55 2.49 -0.26
N CYS A 1132 30.90 3.65 -0.81
CA CYS A 1132 30.29 4.26 -2.00
C CYS A 1132 31.28 5.24 -2.63
N SER A 1133 31.37 5.31 -3.97
CA SER A 1133 32.38 6.13 -4.66
C SER A 1133 32.30 7.62 -4.31
N LEU A 1134 33.33 8.13 -3.65
CA LEU A 1134 33.55 9.53 -3.30
C LEU A 1134 33.66 10.41 -4.55
N GLN A 1135 34.21 9.90 -5.65
CA GLN A 1135 34.29 10.67 -6.89
C GLN A 1135 32.90 10.88 -7.51
N LEU A 1136 32.06 9.84 -7.54
CA LEU A 1136 30.65 10.00 -7.95
C LEU A 1136 29.89 10.91 -6.99
N LEU A 1137 30.01 10.72 -5.67
CA LEU A 1137 29.36 11.57 -4.66
C LEU A 1137 29.79 13.06 -4.74
N ARG A 1138 30.97 13.37 -5.30
CA ARG A 1138 31.41 14.75 -5.57
C ARG A 1138 30.92 15.29 -6.92
N ASN A 1139 30.89 14.45 -7.95
CA ASN A 1139 30.41 14.80 -9.29
C ASN A 1139 28.88 14.99 -9.33
N PHE A 1140 28.16 14.21 -8.52
CA PHE A 1140 26.83 14.59 -8.07
C PHE A 1140 26.93 15.88 -7.25
N ARG A 1141 26.85 17.03 -7.94
CA ARG A 1141 26.31 18.25 -7.33
C ARG A 1141 24.95 17.85 -6.79
N PHE A 1142 24.88 17.57 -5.49
CA PHE A 1142 23.65 17.23 -4.81
C PHE A 1142 22.67 18.39 -4.96
N THR A 1143 21.81 18.31 -5.98
CA THR A 1143 20.46 18.86 -5.88
C THR A 1143 19.90 18.32 -4.57
N LYS A 1144 19.16 19.16 -3.82
CA LYS A 1144 18.73 18.86 -2.42
C LYS A 1144 18.13 17.45 -2.25
N LYS A 1145 17.59 16.89 -3.34
CA LYS A 1145 17.00 15.56 -3.54
C LYS A 1145 17.82 14.38 -2.96
N TYR A 1146 19.13 14.27 -3.09
CA TYR A 1146 19.84 12.98 -2.84
C TYR A 1146 20.78 12.91 -1.62
N ARG A 1147 20.76 13.91 -0.72
CA ARG A 1147 21.82 14.12 0.30
C ARG A 1147 21.78 13.20 1.55
N LYS A 1148 21.28 11.95 1.43
CA LYS A 1148 21.09 11.01 2.55
C LYS A 1148 21.60 9.62 2.18
#